data_AF-A0A9E3XZF7-F1
#
_entry.id   AF-A0A9E3XZF7-F1
#
_cell.length_a   1.000
_cell.length_b   1.000
_cell.length_c   1.000
_cell.angle_alpha   90.00
_cell.angle_beta   90.00
_cell.angle_gamma   90.00
#
_symmetry.space_group_name_H-M   'P 1'
#
loop_
_entity.id
_entity.type
_entity.pdbx_description
1 polymer ?
#
loop_
_entity_poly.entity_id
_entity_poly.type
_entity_poly.pdbx_seq_one_letter_code
_entity_poly.pdbx_strand_id
1 'polypeptide(L)'
;MKLLLLPKWVRRLVTVPALFVLFLWVLGLLPLWLLVTAFVSRFVPGRWRLFRLAWFAVLYLTLEVAALAVLFWYWLASGFGRQLADDRWQDRHYRLLAWFLRRLMGSARVTFSLRFAIEGDLTGIDTEQPLLVLSRHAGAGDSFLIIDRIVNGARPRRPRIVLKDLLQLDPSIDVILNRVGATFVSSSKAGRAAVTDQLATLAAQATGRDAVVLFPEGGNITPERRARAPIALREAGRDDLAERAEGLQHLLPPKVKGVDTALTHAPGATVVLVGHTGLEALSGARQIWRHLPVGHTIRFHTWVVPADELPPADRREEWLYDRWAELDRWVDGSLAEQAAEQAAQATAPPPTLVRLRRRMATLPTFGSMLGALYCWWISLWPSLLPRSPLIQGAVSAISFAIGFGLGGALHRLIRSILRTTGRRMPPRVADIANTVLVFLAVFFLVLGPVRWVQWQREQRGLVGMGPLSAWSVLPMLLITAVLAGVLVVLGRLIKHAVYRLDRAAARRLPRAWSRWVVGTTVLIVVSVGLQFAVDGFSSWADGNFSAFDGTTADGVEQPTSPLISGGPESLVAFDDLGYEGRNFVGTASDPADIAAVRGLDAAMPPVRVYVGLKSAGSLAERVDLAVQELERTGAFERSVLVVVTPTGTGWVNPNAARTLEYMWGGDTAIVSVQYSYLPSWVAFLLDTESPPQLGAALFAAVHEAWAARPEGQRPTLIAYGESLGSFGGEAAFDEGSLEASVAAIVAQCDGALFVGPTAKNPIYGAMVRDRPAGPSWAPQWPDLTHVRLANNKAGIPVDDGDWASPRVLYLHHPSDAIGTWQPANLLRDPGWGADPPPADLPRTTAWNPLVGFVQESFDLMNGFSASPGYGHDYRNELTRAWAAVVPPPGWTDADTDALNAALEL
;
A
#
# COMPACT_ATOMS: atom_id res chain seq x y z
N MET A 1 42.57 -3.65 -25.92
CA MET A 1 43.88 -3.23 -26.47
C MET A 1 43.79 -2.74 -27.92
N LYS A 2 43.13 -3.44 -28.86
CA LYS A 2 42.97 -2.97 -30.26
C LYS A 2 42.26 -1.60 -30.41
N LEU A 3 41.28 -1.30 -29.55
CA LEU A 3 40.56 -0.01 -29.54
C LEU A 3 41.44 1.21 -29.21
N LEU A 4 42.55 1.03 -28.49
CA LEU A 4 43.47 2.14 -28.15
C LEU A 4 44.36 2.56 -29.32
N LEU A 5 44.51 1.69 -30.31
CA LEU A 5 45.28 1.95 -31.53
C LEU A 5 44.48 2.69 -32.60
N LEU A 6 43.17 2.88 -32.39
CA LEU A 6 42.29 3.57 -33.33
C LEU A 6 42.39 5.09 -33.17
N PRO A 7 42.17 5.87 -34.25
CA PRO A 7 42.05 7.33 -34.17
C PRO A 7 40.99 7.77 -33.15
N LYS A 8 41.22 8.93 -32.50
CA LYS A 8 40.35 9.45 -31.41
C LYS A 8 38.86 9.47 -31.80
N TRP A 9 38.54 9.85 -33.04
CA TRP A 9 37.17 9.92 -33.53
C TRP A 9 36.50 8.55 -33.68
N VAL A 10 37.24 7.54 -34.19
CA VAL A 10 36.75 6.15 -34.33
C VAL A 10 36.48 5.55 -32.95
N ARG A 11 37.39 5.74 -32.00
CA ARG A 11 37.21 5.25 -30.63
C ARG A 11 35.92 5.81 -30.02
N ARG A 12 35.69 7.13 -30.14
CA ARG A 12 34.50 7.80 -29.59
C ARG A 12 33.19 7.39 -30.27
N LEU A 13 33.21 7.09 -31.57
CA LEU A 13 32.04 6.54 -32.29
C LEU A 13 31.61 5.17 -31.76
N VAL A 14 32.50 4.43 -31.10
CA VAL A 14 32.18 3.13 -30.50
C VAL A 14 31.88 3.26 -29.01
N THR A 15 32.75 3.94 -28.25
CA THR A 15 32.66 3.97 -26.78
C THR A 15 31.49 4.80 -26.27
N VAL A 16 31.15 5.92 -26.93
CA VAL A 16 30.04 6.80 -26.49
C VAL A 16 28.67 6.13 -26.70
N PRO A 17 28.30 5.62 -27.90
CA PRO A 17 27.01 4.94 -28.07
C PRO A 17 26.87 3.69 -27.20
N ALA A 18 27.94 2.90 -27.05
CA ALA A 18 27.93 1.72 -26.20
C ALA A 18 27.59 2.05 -24.74
N LEU A 19 28.10 3.17 -24.22
CA LEU A 19 27.77 3.66 -22.87
C LEU A 19 26.28 4.04 -22.74
N PHE A 20 25.70 4.73 -23.73
CA PHE A 20 24.27 5.09 -23.71
C PHE A 20 23.36 3.86 -23.75
N VAL A 21 23.69 2.86 -24.59
CA VAL A 21 22.95 1.58 -24.63
C VAL A 21 23.03 0.86 -23.28
N LEU A 22 24.23 0.79 -22.68
CA LEU A 22 24.42 0.21 -21.35
C LEU A 22 23.59 0.95 -20.28
N PHE A 23 23.58 2.28 -20.31
CA PHE A 23 22.81 3.10 -19.39
C PHE A 23 21.30 2.83 -19.49
N LEU A 24 20.73 2.84 -20.71
CA LEU A 24 19.31 2.55 -20.92
C LEU A 24 18.93 1.12 -20.48
N TRP A 25 19.79 0.14 -20.75
CA TRP A 25 19.57 -1.24 -20.34
C TRP A 25 19.59 -1.41 -18.82
N VAL A 26 20.56 -0.79 -18.14
CA VAL A 26 20.65 -0.80 -16.67
C VAL A 26 19.47 -0.08 -16.02
N LEU A 27 19.02 1.04 -16.61
CA LEU A 27 17.89 1.82 -16.08
C LEU A 27 16.55 1.10 -16.27
N GLY A 28 16.30 0.53 -17.45
CA GLY A 28 15.06 -0.20 -17.74
C GLY A 28 14.89 -1.46 -16.89
N LEU A 29 16.00 -2.11 -16.52
CA LEU A 29 16.00 -3.29 -15.66
C LEU A 29 16.31 -2.98 -14.19
N LEU A 30 16.35 -1.70 -13.79
CA LEU A 30 16.76 -1.28 -12.45
C LEU A 30 16.02 -2.01 -11.32
N PRO A 31 14.68 -2.19 -11.35
CA PRO A 31 13.97 -2.91 -10.29
C PRO A 31 14.44 -4.37 -10.17
N LEU A 32 14.65 -5.04 -11.31
CA LEU A 32 15.09 -6.43 -11.37
C LEU A 32 16.54 -6.58 -10.87
N TRP A 33 17.46 -5.74 -11.34
CA TRP A 33 18.86 -5.80 -10.93
C TRP A 33 19.06 -5.46 -9.46
N LEU A 34 18.33 -4.48 -8.91
CA LEU A 34 18.40 -4.16 -7.47
C LEU A 34 17.94 -5.34 -6.62
N LEU A 35 16.88 -6.05 -7.03
CA LEU A 35 16.41 -7.25 -6.33
C LEU A 35 17.37 -8.44 -6.46
N VAL A 36 17.88 -8.70 -7.67
CA VAL A 36 18.84 -9.79 -7.92
C VAL A 36 20.14 -9.54 -7.17
N THR A 37 20.70 -8.33 -7.24
CA THR A 37 21.97 -8.00 -6.56
C THR A 37 21.80 -7.94 -5.04
N ALA A 38 20.65 -7.52 -4.52
CA ALA A 38 20.27 -7.68 -3.12
C ALA A 38 20.30 -9.14 -2.67
N PHE A 39 19.70 -10.05 -3.46
CA PHE A 39 19.66 -11.48 -3.16
C PHE A 39 21.04 -12.13 -3.23
N VAL A 40 21.75 -11.94 -4.35
CA VAL A 40 23.09 -12.54 -4.56
C VAL A 40 24.10 -11.99 -3.54
N SER A 41 23.97 -10.72 -3.12
CA SER A 41 24.84 -10.14 -2.09
C SER A 41 24.81 -10.88 -0.75
N ARG A 42 23.84 -11.77 -0.53
CA ARG A 42 23.76 -12.59 0.68
C ARG A 42 24.66 -13.83 0.63
N PHE A 43 24.93 -14.35 -0.55
CA PHE A 43 25.79 -15.52 -0.76
C PHE A 43 27.27 -15.12 -0.91
N VAL A 44 27.55 -13.81 -0.98
CA VAL A 44 28.88 -13.23 -1.12
C VAL A 44 29.28 -12.53 0.18
N PRO A 45 30.52 -12.69 0.68
CA PRO A 45 30.97 -12.03 1.90
C PRO A 45 30.97 -10.49 1.79
N GLY A 46 30.37 -9.84 2.80
CA GLY A 46 30.24 -8.38 2.94
C GLY A 46 28.76 -7.91 2.95
N ARG A 47 28.36 -7.11 3.95
CA ARG A 47 26.96 -6.64 4.12
C ARG A 47 26.49 -5.84 2.91
N TRP A 48 25.55 -6.40 2.13
CA TRP A 48 24.96 -5.74 0.95
C TRP A 48 25.98 -5.27 -0.08
N ARG A 49 27.15 -5.91 -0.11
CA ARG A 49 28.29 -5.52 -0.93
C ARG A 49 27.96 -5.45 -2.42
N LEU A 50 27.34 -6.49 -2.97
CA LEU A 50 27.02 -6.54 -4.40
C LEU A 50 25.97 -5.48 -4.76
N PHE A 51 25.00 -5.28 -3.87
CA PHE A 51 23.99 -4.24 -4.01
C PHE A 51 24.59 -2.83 -4.00
N ARG A 52 25.49 -2.53 -3.05
CA ARG A 52 26.19 -1.23 -2.97
C ARG A 52 27.07 -0.98 -4.20
N LEU A 53 27.75 -2.02 -4.70
CA LEU A 53 28.54 -1.94 -5.93
C LEU A 53 27.65 -1.67 -7.15
N ALA A 54 26.56 -2.41 -7.30
CA ALA A 54 25.61 -2.22 -8.38
C ALA A 54 25.02 -0.80 -8.33
N TRP A 55 24.60 -0.34 -7.15
CA TRP A 55 24.11 1.01 -6.94
C TRP A 55 25.15 2.08 -7.32
N PHE A 56 26.40 1.93 -6.87
CA PHE A 56 27.47 2.86 -7.24
C PHE A 56 27.76 2.85 -8.74
N ALA A 57 27.67 1.69 -9.41
CA ALA A 57 27.81 1.59 -10.86
C ALA A 57 26.67 2.32 -11.60
N VAL A 58 25.42 2.23 -11.12
CA VAL A 58 24.30 3.01 -11.68
C VAL A 58 24.55 4.51 -11.54
N LEU A 59 25.01 4.96 -10.36
CA LEU A 59 25.37 6.36 -10.13
C LEU A 59 26.52 6.82 -11.03
N TYR A 60 27.55 5.99 -11.20
CA TYR A 60 28.67 6.27 -12.10
C TYR A 60 28.19 6.44 -13.55
N LEU A 61 27.41 5.50 -14.08
CA LEU A 61 26.85 5.56 -15.44
C LEU A 61 25.98 6.81 -15.63
N THR A 62 25.22 7.20 -14.61
CA THR A 62 24.41 8.42 -14.65
C THR A 62 25.28 9.68 -14.74
N LEU A 63 26.37 9.72 -13.96
CA LEU A 63 27.32 10.84 -14.00
C LEU A 63 28.08 10.91 -15.34
N GLU A 64 28.48 9.77 -15.90
CA GLU A 64 29.10 9.66 -17.23
C GLU A 64 28.21 10.26 -18.32
N VAL A 65 26.94 9.81 -18.38
CA VAL A 65 25.96 10.31 -19.37
C VAL A 65 25.72 11.81 -19.20
N ALA A 66 25.58 12.29 -17.97
CA ALA A 66 25.41 13.72 -17.69
C ALA A 66 26.64 14.54 -18.13
N ALA A 67 27.85 14.06 -17.83
CA ALA A 67 29.09 14.74 -18.23
C ALA A 67 29.23 14.81 -19.75
N LEU A 68 28.94 13.73 -20.47
CA LEU A 68 28.97 13.70 -21.94
C LEU A 68 27.95 14.63 -22.57
N ALA A 69 26.73 14.71 -22.02
CA ALA A 69 25.72 15.66 -22.47
C ALA A 69 26.20 17.12 -22.34
N VAL A 70 26.83 17.46 -21.21
CA VAL A 70 27.43 18.79 -21.01
C VAL A 70 28.62 19.02 -21.93
N LEU A 71 29.49 18.03 -22.14
CA LEU A 71 30.63 18.13 -23.05
C LEU A 71 30.21 18.28 -24.52
N PHE A 72 29.10 17.65 -24.91
CA PHE A 72 28.48 17.84 -26.23
C PHE A 72 27.96 19.28 -26.36
N TRP A 73 27.26 19.79 -25.34
CA TRP A 73 26.82 21.17 -25.31
C TRP A 73 27.97 22.18 -25.38
N TYR A 74 29.07 21.96 -24.64
CA TYR A 74 30.26 22.81 -24.71
C TYR A 74 30.89 22.82 -26.10
N TRP A 75 30.87 21.68 -26.81
CA TRP A 75 31.37 21.62 -28.18
C TRP A 75 30.49 22.43 -29.15
N LEU A 76 29.17 22.34 -29.02
CA LEU A 76 28.23 23.11 -29.84
C LEU A 76 28.38 24.62 -29.56
N ALA A 77 28.37 25.01 -28.29
CA ALA A 77 28.41 26.40 -27.86
C ALA A 77 29.78 27.09 -28.07
N SER A 78 30.86 26.32 -28.27
CA SER A 78 32.19 26.84 -28.64
C SER A 78 32.40 26.93 -30.16
N GLY A 79 31.33 26.85 -30.95
CA GLY A 79 31.38 26.90 -32.41
C GLY A 79 31.98 25.62 -33.00
N PHE A 80 31.43 24.47 -32.65
CA PHE A 80 31.88 23.15 -33.10
C PHE A 80 33.36 22.87 -32.74
N GLY A 81 33.81 23.40 -31.61
CA GLY A 81 35.14 23.18 -31.06
C GLY A 81 36.19 24.25 -31.40
N ARG A 82 35.85 25.28 -32.18
CA ARG A 82 36.80 26.32 -32.61
C ARG A 82 37.37 27.12 -31.44
N GLN A 83 36.58 27.35 -30.40
CA GLN A 83 36.96 28.16 -29.23
C GLN A 83 37.36 27.33 -28.00
N LEU A 84 37.53 26.00 -28.13
CA LEU A 84 37.80 25.15 -26.97
C LEU A 84 39.16 25.44 -26.30
N ALA A 85 40.09 26.04 -27.03
CA ALA A 85 41.40 26.45 -26.49
C ALA A 85 41.32 27.72 -25.64
N ASP A 86 40.23 28.50 -25.72
CA ASP A 86 40.09 29.75 -24.95
C ASP A 86 40.00 29.47 -23.45
N ASP A 87 40.60 30.34 -22.64
CA ASP A 87 40.64 30.20 -21.18
C ASP A 87 39.25 30.03 -20.55
N ARG A 88 38.24 30.73 -21.07
CA ARG A 88 36.84 30.62 -20.60
C ARG A 88 36.29 29.20 -20.73
N TRP A 89 36.63 28.52 -21.83
CA TRP A 89 36.20 27.16 -22.09
C TRP A 89 37.04 26.15 -21.32
N GLN A 90 38.34 26.37 -21.18
CA GLN A 90 39.21 25.58 -20.31
C GLN A 90 38.69 25.58 -18.85
N ASP A 91 38.35 26.75 -18.30
CA ASP A 91 37.77 26.86 -16.95
C ASP A 91 36.43 26.14 -16.80
N ARG A 92 35.61 26.11 -17.84
CA ARG A 92 34.36 25.35 -17.84
C ARG A 92 34.60 23.83 -17.83
N HIS A 93 35.62 23.35 -18.52
CA HIS A 93 35.99 21.93 -18.49
C HIS A 93 36.58 21.53 -17.13
N TYR A 94 37.44 22.35 -16.52
CA TYR A 94 37.92 22.11 -15.16
C TYR A 94 36.80 22.18 -14.12
N ARG A 95 35.82 23.08 -14.26
CA ARG A 95 34.63 23.10 -13.40
C ARG A 95 33.76 21.86 -13.57
N LEU A 96 33.62 21.34 -14.80
CA LEU A 96 32.90 20.09 -15.03
C LEU A 96 33.65 18.90 -14.40
N LEU A 97 34.98 18.85 -14.54
CA LEU A 97 35.82 17.85 -13.88
C LEU A 97 35.65 17.92 -12.36
N ALA A 98 35.70 19.13 -11.79
CA ALA A 98 35.47 19.38 -10.37
C ALA A 98 34.08 18.92 -9.93
N TRP A 99 33.03 19.25 -10.68
CA TRP A 99 31.67 18.77 -10.41
C TRP A 99 31.58 17.25 -10.45
N PHE A 100 32.13 16.62 -11.49
CA PHE A 100 32.09 15.17 -11.68
C PHE A 100 32.76 14.44 -10.51
N LEU A 101 33.98 14.86 -10.16
CA LEU A 101 34.74 14.27 -9.05
C LEU A 101 34.05 14.50 -7.71
N ARG A 102 33.53 15.70 -7.45
CA ARG A 102 32.79 16.00 -6.21
C ARG A 102 31.57 15.09 -6.04
N ARG A 103 30.81 14.87 -7.12
CA ARG A 103 29.64 13.99 -7.11
C ARG A 103 30.03 12.52 -6.98
N LEU A 104 31.05 12.08 -7.72
CA LEU A 104 31.55 10.72 -7.65
C LEU A 104 32.06 10.38 -6.25
N MET A 105 32.91 11.23 -5.67
CA MET A 105 33.47 11.06 -4.32
C MET A 105 32.39 11.18 -3.25
N GLY A 106 31.43 12.11 -3.40
CA GLY A 106 30.27 12.20 -2.51
C GLY A 106 29.41 10.93 -2.51
N SER A 107 29.12 10.38 -3.70
CA SER A 107 28.38 9.13 -3.85
C SER A 107 29.15 7.93 -3.29
N ALA A 108 30.48 7.89 -3.46
CA ALA A 108 31.33 6.85 -2.89
C ALA A 108 31.32 6.93 -1.34
N ARG A 109 31.42 8.14 -0.79
CA ARG A 109 31.36 8.42 0.65
C ARG A 109 30.06 7.91 1.27
N VAL A 110 28.92 8.18 0.64
CA VAL A 110 27.61 7.74 1.13
C VAL A 110 27.43 6.23 0.95
N THR A 111 27.70 5.71 -0.24
CA THR A 111 27.43 4.31 -0.61
C THR A 111 28.30 3.32 0.17
N PHE A 112 29.58 3.66 0.36
CA PHE A 112 30.55 2.83 1.09
C PHE A 112 30.79 3.29 2.52
N SER A 113 30.10 4.35 2.96
CA SER A 113 30.20 4.89 4.32
C SER A 113 31.65 5.30 4.70
N LEU A 114 32.39 5.85 3.75
CA LEU A 114 33.78 6.26 3.93
C LEU A 114 33.88 7.51 4.81
N ARG A 115 34.91 7.58 5.64
CA ARG A 115 35.28 8.80 6.36
C ARG A 115 36.60 9.33 5.81
N PHE A 116 36.73 10.64 5.71
CA PHE A 116 37.96 11.29 5.29
C PHE A 116 38.48 12.12 6.46
N ALA A 117 39.68 11.81 6.93
CA ALA A 117 40.42 12.65 7.87
C ALA A 117 41.59 13.29 7.10
N ILE A 118 41.73 14.59 7.22
CA ILE A 118 42.76 15.36 6.51
C ILE A 118 43.59 16.04 7.58
N GLU A 119 44.88 15.77 7.54
CA GLU A 119 45.90 16.28 8.44
C GLU A 119 46.94 17.04 7.60
N GLY A 120 47.58 18.04 8.20
CA GLY A 120 48.59 18.87 7.54
C GLY A 120 48.17 20.34 7.37
N ASP A 121 49.17 21.21 7.45
CA ASP A 121 49.01 22.66 7.29
C ASP A 121 49.31 23.09 5.86
N LEU A 122 48.40 23.84 5.26
CA LEU A 122 48.50 24.35 3.88
C LEU A 122 48.89 25.84 3.83
N THR A 123 49.23 26.45 4.98
CA THR A 123 49.59 27.87 5.09
C THR A 123 50.72 28.27 4.13
N GLY A 124 51.74 27.43 3.94
CA GLY A 124 52.92 27.68 3.09
C GLY A 124 52.72 27.63 1.57
N ILE A 125 51.50 27.44 1.05
CA ILE A 125 51.25 27.36 -0.41
C ILE A 125 51.03 28.77 -1.00
N ASP A 126 51.99 29.32 -1.73
CA ASP A 126 51.78 30.57 -2.48
C ASP A 126 50.79 30.37 -3.66
N THR A 127 49.83 31.30 -3.82
CA THR A 127 48.83 31.27 -4.91
C THR A 127 49.39 31.71 -6.27
N GLU A 128 50.52 32.40 -6.29
CA GLU A 128 51.17 32.87 -7.52
C GLU A 128 52.13 31.82 -8.13
N GLN A 129 52.57 30.85 -7.33
CA GLN A 129 53.53 29.81 -7.75
C GLN A 129 52.86 28.50 -8.19
N PRO A 130 53.44 27.77 -9.16
CA PRO A 130 52.97 26.44 -9.53
C PRO A 130 53.19 25.42 -8.41
N LEU A 131 52.35 24.39 -8.36
CA LEU A 131 52.44 23.32 -7.37
C LEU A 131 53.00 22.03 -7.97
N LEU A 132 53.99 21.42 -7.33
CA LEU A 132 54.47 20.07 -7.65
C LEU A 132 53.99 19.08 -6.58
N VAL A 133 52.97 18.29 -6.92
CA VAL A 133 52.35 17.33 -5.99
C VAL A 133 53.00 15.96 -6.16
N LEU A 134 53.70 15.49 -5.13
CA LEU A 134 54.33 14.17 -5.07
C LEU A 134 53.50 13.26 -4.16
N SER A 135 52.83 12.25 -4.72
CA SER A 135 51.99 11.34 -3.94
C SER A 135 52.48 9.91 -3.97
N ARG A 136 52.28 9.18 -2.87
CA ARG A 136 52.37 7.71 -2.88
C ARG A 136 51.30 7.11 -3.79
N HIS A 137 51.59 5.96 -4.41
CA HIS A 137 50.64 5.26 -5.28
C HIS A 137 50.13 3.97 -4.63
N ALA A 138 48.93 4.05 -4.05
CA ALA A 138 48.35 2.96 -3.25
C ALA A 138 46.86 2.75 -3.58
N GLY A 139 46.61 1.92 -4.60
CA GLY A 139 45.29 1.35 -4.89
C GLY A 139 44.56 1.99 -6.08
N ALA A 140 43.55 1.28 -6.60
CA ALA A 140 42.70 1.77 -7.68
C ALA A 140 41.71 2.82 -7.15
N GLY A 141 42.06 4.10 -7.30
CA GLY A 141 41.18 5.22 -6.93
C GLY A 141 41.88 6.41 -6.26
N ASP A 142 43.13 6.25 -5.85
CA ASP A 142 43.95 7.30 -5.23
C ASP A 142 44.08 8.55 -6.12
N SER A 143 44.25 8.34 -7.42
CA SER A 143 44.36 9.41 -8.41
C SER A 143 43.09 10.25 -8.47
N PHE A 144 41.89 9.65 -8.38
CA PHE A 144 40.65 10.41 -8.36
C PHE A 144 40.51 11.25 -7.09
N LEU A 145 40.94 10.72 -5.94
CA LEU A 145 40.92 11.43 -4.67
C LEU A 145 41.90 12.60 -4.64
N ILE A 146 43.14 12.41 -5.12
CA ILE A 146 44.15 13.46 -5.19
C ILE A 146 43.67 14.57 -6.13
N ILE A 147 43.16 14.21 -7.30
CA ILE A 147 42.69 15.19 -8.28
C ILE A 147 41.45 15.91 -7.77
N ASP A 148 40.52 15.22 -7.12
CA ASP A 148 39.39 15.86 -6.43
C ASP A 148 39.87 16.90 -5.42
N ARG A 149 40.91 16.60 -4.63
CA ARG A 149 41.49 17.55 -3.68
C ARG A 149 42.16 18.74 -4.35
N ILE A 150 42.77 18.55 -5.51
CA ILE A 150 43.38 19.65 -6.27
C ILE A 150 42.30 20.56 -6.87
N VAL A 151 41.21 20.02 -7.42
CA VAL A 151 40.19 20.84 -8.11
C VAL A 151 39.04 21.32 -7.20
N ASN A 152 38.78 20.63 -6.09
CA ASN A 152 37.71 20.94 -5.13
C ASN A 152 38.23 21.29 -3.72
N GLY A 153 39.55 21.34 -3.50
CA GLY A 153 40.14 21.67 -2.21
C GLY A 153 40.03 23.15 -1.84
N ALA A 154 40.63 23.51 -0.70
CA ALA A 154 40.62 24.88 -0.16
C ALA A 154 41.28 25.90 -1.11
N ARG A 155 42.28 25.48 -1.89
CA ARG A 155 42.97 26.29 -2.90
C ARG A 155 42.94 25.55 -4.25
N PRO A 156 41.84 25.67 -5.04
CA PRO A 156 41.65 24.87 -6.25
C PRO A 156 42.63 25.27 -7.36
N ARG A 157 43.22 24.27 -8.03
CA ARG A 157 44.18 24.42 -9.13
C ARG A 157 43.80 23.53 -10.30
N ARG A 158 44.35 23.82 -11.48
CA ARG A 158 44.24 23.04 -12.72
C ARG A 158 45.23 21.87 -12.68
N PRO A 159 44.77 20.61 -12.56
CA PRO A 159 45.67 19.47 -12.52
C PRO A 159 46.34 19.23 -13.88
N ARG A 160 47.66 19.13 -13.88
CA ARG A 160 48.50 18.71 -15.01
C ARG A 160 49.00 17.31 -14.71
N ILE A 161 48.47 16.32 -15.41
CA ILE A 161 48.66 14.90 -15.08
C ILE A 161 49.14 14.10 -16.27
N VAL A 162 50.04 13.16 -15.97
CA VAL A 162 50.51 12.13 -16.90
C VAL A 162 49.80 10.83 -16.56
N LEU A 163 49.05 10.29 -17.54
CA LEU A 163 48.14 9.16 -17.33
C LEU A 163 48.45 8.02 -18.28
N LYS A 164 48.01 6.81 -17.93
CA LYS A 164 48.03 5.66 -18.83
C LYS A 164 46.97 5.81 -19.92
N ASP A 165 47.34 5.50 -21.15
CA ASP A 165 46.45 5.53 -22.32
C ASP A 165 45.16 4.72 -22.16
N LEU A 166 45.18 3.63 -21.38
CA LEU A 166 44.02 2.79 -21.04
C LEU A 166 42.83 3.56 -20.45
N LEU A 167 43.05 4.67 -19.74
CA LEU A 167 41.97 5.48 -19.17
C LEU A 167 41.10 6.15 -20.24
N GLN A 168 41.56 6.23 -21.50
CA GLN A 168 40.78 6.74 -22.62
C GLN A 168 39.71 5.76 -23.13
N LEU A 169 39.57 4.58 -22.53
CA LEU A 169 38.42 3.71 -22.77
C LEU A 169 37.16 4.19 -22.06
N ASP A 170 37.31 5.00 -21.02
CA ASP A 170 36.21 5.69 -20.38
C ASP A 170 35.82 6.94 -21.21
N PRO A 171 34.57 7.07 -21.67
CA PRO A 171 34.22 8.11 -22.63
C PRO A 171 34.30 9.52 -22.05
N SER A 172 33.83 9.78 -20.82
CA SER A 172 33.88 11.14 -20.27
C SER A 172 35.32 11.56 -19.98
N ILE A 173 36.14 10.65 -19.44
CA ILE A 173 37.56 10.87 -19.16
C ILE A 173 38.32 11.12 -20.48
N ASP A 174 38.07 10.32 -21.52
CA ASP A 174 38.69 10.52 -22.83
C ASP A 174 38.37 11.91 -23.41
N VAL A 175 37.13 12.36 -23.31
CA VAL A 175 36.72 13.65 -23.89
C VAL A 175 37.23 14.81 -23.04
N ILE A 176 37.03 14.80 -21.73
CA ILE A 176 37.37 15.92 -20.85
C ILE A 176 38.88 16.13 -20.75
N LEU A 177 39.66 15.06 -20.54
CA LEU A 177 41.10 15.16 -20.31
C LEU A 177 41.88 15.50 -21.57
N ASN A 178 41.45 15.02 -22.75
CA ASN A 178 42.03 15.48 -24.01
C ASN A 178 41.71 16.97 -24.30
N ARG A 179 40.61 17.52 -23.76
CA ARG A 179 40.26 18.94 -23.95
C ARG A 179 40.98 19.87 -22.98
N VAL A 180 41.35 19.40 -21.78
CA VAL A 180 42.14 20.16 -20.80
C VAL A 180 43.66 19.93 -20.90
N GLY A 181 44.12 19.32 -21.99
CA GLY A 181 45.54 19.15 -22.28
C GLY A 181 46.28 18.16 -21.37
N ALA A 182 45.60 17.11 -20.89
CA ALA A 182 46.27 16.02 -20.17
C ALA A 182 47.11 15.15 -21.11
N THR A 183 48.20 14.58 -20.58
CA THR A 183 49.14 13.78 -21.37
C THR A 183 48.92 12.29 -21.13
N PHE A 184 48.72 11.52 -22.20
CA PHE A 184 48.53 10.07 -22.15
C PHE A 184 49.76 9.33 -22.67
N VAL A 185 50.24 8.35 -21.91
CA VAL A 185 51.47 7.61 -22.19
C VAL A 185 51.17 6.12 -22.32
N SER A 186 51.78 5.48 -23.33
CA SER A 186 51.73 4.02 -23.51
C SER A 186 52.78 3.29 -22.67
N SER A 187 52.51 2.06 -22.26
CA SER A 187 53.44 1.22 -21.49
C SER A 187 54.67 0.71 -22.26
N SER A 188 54.77 1.04 -23.55
CA SER A 188 55.87 0.64 -24.43
C SER A 188 57.22 1.24 -24.00
N LYS A 189 58.33 0.61 -24.43
CA LYS A 189 59.70 1.07 -24.12
C LYS A 189 59.97 2.47 -24.71
N ALA A 190 59.47 2.74 -25.92
CA ALA A 190 59.50 4.06 -26.56
C ALA A 190 58.61 5.09 -25.85
N GLY A 191 57.41 4.69 -25.41
CA GLY A 191 56.50 5.55 -24.65
C GLY A 191 57.09 6.03 -23.32
N ARG A 192 57.88 5.18 -22.64
CA ARG A 192 58.60 5.54 -21.40
C ARG A 192 59.72 6.56 -21.59
N ALA A 193 60.38 6.60 -22.74
CA ALA A 193 61.41 7.61 -23.03
C ALA A 193 60.79 9.00 -23.20
N ALA A 194 59.66 9.09 -23.91
CA ALA A 194 58.92 10.32 -24.16
C ALA A 194 58.28 10.96 -22.90
N VAL A 195 58.15 10.21 -21.80
CA VAL A 195 57.59 10.72 -20.53
C VAL A 195 58.40 11.89 -19.98
N THR A 196 59.73 11.81 -20.06
CA THR A 196 60.61 12.81 -19.44
C THR A 196 60.52 14.14 -20.20
N ASP A 197 60.49 14.09 -21.53
CA ASP A 197 60.37 15.28 -22.38
C ASP A 197 58.99 15.95 -22.25
N GLN A 198 57.93 15.13 -22.17
CA GLN A 198 56.58 15.63 -21.94
C GLN A 198 56.40 16.21 -20.54
N LEU A 199 57.04 15.62 -19.52
CA LEU A 199 57.04 16.15 -18.16
C LEU A 199 57.80 17.47 -18.07
N ALA A 200 58.96 17.57 -18.72
CA ALA A 200 59.72 18.82 -18.80
C ALA A 200 58.87 19.95 -19.42
N THR A 201 58.15 19.64 -20.49
CA THR A 201 57.24 20.61 -21.14
C THR A 201 56.07 21.02 -20.22
N LEU A 202 55.44 20.05 -19.56
CA LEU A 202 54.33 20.32 -18.63
C LEU A 202 54.77 21.15 -17.42
N ALA A 203 55.96 20.88 -16.88
CA ALA A 203 56.51 21.63 -15.75
C ALA A 203 56.88 23.06 -16.17
N ALA A 204 57.54 23.24 -17.33
CA ALA A 204 57.93 24.55 -17.84
C ALA A 204 56.73 25.47 -18.14
N GLN A 205 55.57 24.90 -18.49
CA GLN A 205 54.35 25.64 -18.81
C GLN A 205 53.42 25.84 -17.60
N ALA A 206 53.77 25.30 -16.43
CA ALA A 206 52.92 25.40 -15.24
C ALA A 206 52.91 26.82 -14.70
N THR A 207 51.72 27.38 -14.55
CA THR A 207 51.50 28.70 -13.93
C THR A 207 51.10 28.56 -12.47
N GLY A 208 50.95 29.69 -11.76
CA GLY A 208 50.28 29.70 -10.47
C GLY A 208 48.95 28.94 -10.49
N ARG A 209 48.16 28.93 -11.58
CA ARG A 209 46.89 28.19 -11.55
C ARG A 209 47.02 26.67 -11.65
N ASP A 210 48.22 26.12 -11.88
CA ASP A 210 48.44 24.71 -12.21
C ASP A 210 49.06 23.90 -11.06
N ALA A 211 48.72 22.62 -11.01
CA ALA A 211 49.35 21.64 -10.12
C ALA A 211 49.82 20.43 -10.93
N VAL A 212 51.13 20.22 -11.01
CA VAL A 212 51.76 19.07 -11.67
C VAL A 212 51.77 17.90 -10.69
N VAL A 213 51.10 16.80 -11.04
CA VAL A 213 51.01 15.63 -10.15
C VAL A 213 51.91 14.50 -10.62
N LEU A 214 52.77 14.03 -9.73
CA LEU A 214 53.69 12.92 -9.96
C LEU A 214 53.52 11.83 -8.90
N PHE A 215 53.75 10.60 -9.33
CA PHE A 215 53.82 9.42 -8.48
C PHE A 215 55.25 8.86 -8.55
N PRO A 216 56.18 9.29 -7.66
CA PRO A 216 57.59 8.91 -7.71
C PRO A 216 57.86 7.41 -7.72
N GLU A 217 56.97 6.59 -7.14
CA GLU A 217 57.07 5.12 -7.14
C GLU A 217 56.94 4.51 -8.54
N GLY A 218 56.30 5.21 -9.49
CA GLY A 218 56.09 4.75 -10.86
C GLY A 218 55.13 3.56 -11.01
N GLY A 219 54.46 3.13 -9.94
CA GLY A 219 53.48 2.06 -9.95
C GLY A 219 53.04 1.67 -8.54
N ASN A 220 51.92 0.95 -8.42
CA ASN A 220 51.47 0.40 -7.14
C ASN A 220 52.53 -0.54 -6.53
N ILE A 221 52.66 -0.47 -5.22
CA ILE A 221 53.40 -1.44 -4.41
C ILE A 221 52.81 -2.84 -4.57
N THR A 222 53.67 -3.81 -4.90
CA THR A 222 53.34 -5.24 -4.86
C THR A 222 54.46 -5.99 -4.13
N PRO A 223 54.19 -7.14 -3.50
CA PRO A 223 55.24 -7.91 -2.81
C PRO A 223 56.44 -8.21 -3.71
N GLU A 224 56.17 -8.58 -4.96
CA GLU A 224 57.18 -8.83 -5.99
C GLU A 224 58.02 -7.59 -6.32
N ARG A 225 57.39 -6.42 -6.47
CA ARG A 225 58.11 -5.17 -6.79
C ARG A 225 58.93 -4.68 -5.61
N ARG A 226 58.41 -4.79 -4.39
CA ARG A 226 59.12 -4.40 -3.18
C ARG A 226 60.36 -5.28 -2.98
N ALA A 227 60.24 -6.60 -3.15
CA ALA A 227 61.38 -7.52 -3.05
C ALA A 227 62.44 -7.28 -4.14
N ARG A 228 62.00 -6.94 -5.37
CA ARG A 228 62.92 -6.71 -6.50
C ARG A 228 63.59 -5.34 -6.48
N ALA A 229 63.02 -4.34 -5.82
CA ALA A 229 63.49 -2.96 -5.90
C ALA A 229 64.91 -2.76 -5.30
N PRO A 230 65.26 -3.28 -4.11
CA PRO A 230 66.64 -3.23 -3.61
C PRO A 230 67.63 -3.99 -4.49
N ILE A 231 67.24 -5.16 -5.01
CA ILE A 231 68.08 -5.97 -5.90
C ILE A 231 68.44 -5.17 -7.17
N ALA A 232 67.46 -4.53 -7.80
CA ALA A 232 67.67 -3.72 -8.99
C ALA A 232 68.57 -2.50 -8.74
N LEU A 233 68.57 -1.93 -7.53
CA LEU A 233 69.45 -0.83 -7.14
C LEU A 233 70.91 -1.31 -6.95
N ARG A 234 71.11 -2.48 -6.33
CA ARG A 234 72.44 -3.11 -6.23
C ARG A 234 73.00 -3.50 -7.59
N GLU A 235 72.18 -4.07 -8.47
CA GLU A 235 72.56 -4.37 -9.86
C GLU A 235 72.94 -3.12 -10.66
N ALA A 236 72.43 -1.95 -10.28
CA ALA A 236 72.77 -0.65 -10.86
C ALA A 236 73.97 0.03 -10.17
N GLY A 237 74.64 -0.63 -9.22
CA GLY A 237 75.80 -0.11 -8.48
C GLY A 237 75.46 0.96 -7.43
N ARG A 238 74.21 1.00 -6.94
CA ARG A 238 73.70 1.97 -5.97
C ARG A 238 73.39 1.30 -4.63
N ASP A 239 74.42 0.79 -3.96
CA ASP A 239 74.28 0.09 -2.68
C ASP A 239 73.74 1.00 -1.56
N ASP A 240 74.10 2.29 -1.60
CA ASP A 240 73.63 3.35 -0.71
C ASP A 240 72.09 3.49 -0.73
N LEU A 241 71.51 3.47 -1.93
CA LEU A 241 70.06 3.57 -2.11
C LEU A 241 69.36 2.23 -1.88
N ALA A 242 70.05 1.11 -2.12
CA ALA A 242 69.51 -0.22 -1.87
C ALA A 242 69.26 -0.43 -0.37
N GLU A 243 70.18 -0.02 0.50
CA GLU A 243 70.01 -0.09 1.96
C GLU A 243 68.84 0.79 2.43
N ARG A 244 68.76 2.03 1.94
CA ARG A 244 67.61 2.92 2.22
C ARG A 244 66.28 2.33 1.72
N ALA A 245 66.28 1.67 0.56
CA ALA A 245 65.09 1.03 0.00
C ALA A 245 64.66 -0.21 0.81
N GLU A 246 65.58 -0.95 1.43
CA GLU A 246 65.27 -2.07 2.33
C GLU A 246 64.57 -1.61 3.61
N GLY A 247 64.86 -0.39 4.07
CA GLY A 247 64.20 0.25 5.21
C GLY A 247 62.75 0.64 4.98
N LEU A 248 62.28 0.73 3.73
CA LEU A 248 60.89 1.10 3.41
C LEU A 248 59.94 -0.10 3.59
N GLN A 249 58.94 0.07 4.46
CA GLN A 249 57.98 -0.99 4.78
C GLN A 249 56.72 -0.93 3.91
N HIS A 250 56.25 0.27 3.58
CA HIS A 250 54.94 0.52 2.98
C HIS A 250 55.00 1.24 1.62
N LEU A 251 56.19 1.63 1.16
CA LEU A 251 56.44 2.35 -0.09
C LEU A 251 57.48 1.67 -1.00
N LEU A 252 57.44 1.96 -2.31
CA LEU A 252 58.56 1.69 -3.23
C LEU A 252 59.58 2.84 -3.22
N PRO A 253 60.87 2.58 -3.53
CA PRO A 253 61.86 3.64 -3.62
C PRO A 253 61.48 4.65 -4.71
N PRO A 254 61.61 5.97 -4.44
CA PRO A 254 61.18 7.01 -5.37
C PRO A 254 62.12 7.12 -6.58
N LYS A 255 61.55 7.36 -7.77
CA LYS A 255 62.31 7.62 -8.99
C LYS A 255 62.69 9.09 -9.10
N VAL A 256 63.93 9.39 -8.74
CA VAL A 256 64.47 10.75 -8.65
C VAL A 256 64.43 11.51 -9.98
N LYS A 257 64.80 10.85 -11.09
CA LYS A 257 64.91 11.50 -12.41
C LYS A 257 63.66 12.28 -12.83
N GLY A 258 62.46 11.76 -12.54
CA GLY A 258 61.21 12.44 -12.90
C GLY A 258 60.93 13.68 -12.05
N VAL A 259 61.19 13.58 -10.75
CA VAL A 259 61.02 14.70 -9.80
C VAL A 259 62.04 15.80 -10.10
N ASP A 260 63.30 15.42 -10.32
CA ASP A 260 64.38 16.37 -10.62
C ASP A 260 64.17 17.07 -11.97
N THR A 261 63.67 16.36 -12.98
CA THR A 261 63.29 16.97 -14.27
C THR A 261 62.21 18.04 -14.07
N ALA A 262 61.18 17.75 -13.27
CA ALA A 262 60.09 18.69 -13.01
C ALA A 262 60.57 19.93 -12.25
N LEU A 263 61.38 19.74 -11.20
CA LEU A 263 61.95 20.84 -10.41
C LEU A 263 62.92 21.70 -11.21
N THR A 264 63.69 21.11 -12.12
CA THR A 264 64.62 21.85 -12.98
C THR A 264 63.88 22.77 -13.95
N HIS A 265 62.72 22.34 -14.46
CA HIS A 265 61.90 23.12 -15.39
C HIS A 265 60.86 24.01 -14.71
N ALA A 266 60.67 23.87 -13.39
CA ALA A 266 59.80 24.70 -12.57
C ALA A 266 60.48 25.03 -11.21
N PRO A 267 61.57 25.81 -11.21
CA PRO A 267 62.38 26.05 -10.00
C PRO A 267 61.66 26.84 -8.91
N GLY A 268 60.64 27.62 -9.27
CA GLY A 268 59.77 28.33 -8.32
C GLY A 268 58.54 27.54 -7.87
N ALA A 269 58.50 26.22 -8.09
CA ALA A 269 57.36 25.40 -7.69
C ALA A 269 57.42 25.03 -6.21
N THR A 270 56.32 25.23 -5.49
CA THR A 270 56.14 24.68 -4.13
C THR A 270 55.89 23.17 -4.23
N VAL A 271 56.65 22.36 -3.49
CA VAL A 271 56.48 20.91 -3.47
C VAL A 271 55.49 20.52 -2.37
N VAL A 272 54.51 19.68 -2.72
CA VAL A 272 53.56 19.12 -1.74
C VAL A 272 53.68 17.60 -1.78
N LEU A 273 54.17 17.01 -0.69
CA LEU A 273 54.14 15.55 -0.51
C LEU A 273 52.79 15.14 0.07
N VAL A 274 52.18 14.10 -0.51
CA VAL A 274 50.86 13.60 -0.11
C VAL A 274 50.97 12.13 0.31
N GLY A 275 50.77 11.90 1.60
CA GLY A 275 50.58 10.59 2.19
C GLY A 275 49.10 10.28 2.34
N HIS A 276 48.70 9.04 2.07
CA HIS A 276 47.34 8.58 2.31
C HIS A 276 47.31 7.13 2.81
N THR A 277 46.32 6.78 3.62
CA THR A 277 46.07 5.41 4.08
C THR A 277 44.59 5.02 3.98
N GLY A 278 44.28 3.73 3.88
CA GLY A 278 42.92 3.18 3.80
C GLY A 278 42.48 2.71 2.41
N LEU A 279 43.39 2.73 1.42
CA LEU A 279 43.15 2.34 0.01
C LEU A 279 44.07 1.20 -0.46
N GLU A 280 44.97 0.72 0.40
CA GLU A 280 46.00 -0.28 0.10
C GLU A 280 45.42 -1.61 -0.39
N ALA A 281 44.24 -1.99 0.13
CA ALA A 281 43.56 -3.23 -0.24
C ALA A 281 42.91 -3.19 -1.65
N LEU A 282 42.99 -2.08 -2.37
CA LEU A 282 42.34 -1.85 -3.67
C LEU A 282 43.29 -2.02 -4.88
N SER A 283 44.36 -2.81 -4.78
CA SER A 283 45.37 -2.93 -5.85
C SER A 283 44.98 -3.78 -7.09
N GLY A 284 43.70 -4.16 -7.25
CA GLY A 284 43.20 -4.80 -8.48
C GLY A 284 41.73 -5.26 -8.42
N ALA A 285 41.09 -5.52 -9.57
CA ALA A 285 39.65 -5.87 -9.66
C ALA A 285 39.24 -7.05 -8.75
N ARG A 286 40.09 -8.07 -8.61
CA ARG A 286 39.86 -9.23 -7.73
C ARG A 286 39.98 -8.87 -6.24
N GLN A 287 40.81 -7.90 -5.88
CA GLN A 287 40.98 -7.41 -4.51
C GLN A 287 39.93 -6.37 -4.14
N ILE A 288 39.53 -5.49 -5.07
CA ILE A 288 38.31 -4.65 -4.95
C ILE A 288 37.09 -5.55 -4.73
N TRP A 289 37.03 -6.69 -5.41
CA TRP A 289 36.00 -7.73 -5.22
C TRP A 289 36.15 -8.56 -3.93
N ARG A 290 37.30 -8.55 -3.24
CA ARG A 290 37.51 -9.27 -1.96
C ARG A 290 37.53 -8.39 -0.71
N HIS A 291 37.95 -7.13 -0.80
CA HIS A 291 38.20 -6.23 0.33
C HIS A 291 37.58 -4.84 0.17
N LEU A 292 36.34 -4.72 -0.33
CA LEU A 292 35.69 -3.43 -0.52
C LEU A 292 35.54 -2.73 0.85
N PRO A 293 36.19 -1.58 1.08
CA PRO A 293 36.26 -0.97 2.38
C PRO A 293 34.92 -0.31 2.70
N VAL A 294 34.08 -0.99 3.48
CA VAL A 294 32.84 -0.39 4.00
C VAL A 294 33.11 0.11 5.41
N GLY A 295 32.97 1.42 5.63
CA GLY A 295 33.17 2.03 6.95
C GLY A 295 34.62 2.30 7.35
N HIS A 296 35.57 2.30 6.41
CA HIS A 296 36.95 2.68 6.68
C HIS A 296 37.12 4.21 6.68
N THR A 297 38.10 4.66 7.47
CA THR A 297 38.60 6.04 7.43
C THR A 297 39.79 6.08 6.48
N ILE A 298 39.69 6.92 5.45
CA ILE A 298 40.80 7.27 4.56
C ILE A 298 41.46 8.49 5.19
N ARG A 299 42.72 8.36 5.60
CA ARG A 299 43.50 9.47 6.18
C ARG A 299 44.41 10.06 5.11
N PHE A 300 44.52 11.37 5.09
CA PHE A 300 45.43 12.13 4.23
C PHE A 300 46.33 12.98 5.11
N HIS A 301 47.62 13.02 4.76
CA HIS A 301 48.56 13.95 5.34
C HIS A 301 49.35 14.66 4.24
N THR A 302 49.49 15.97 4.38
CA THR A 302 50.20 16.81 3.42
C THR A 302 51.39 17.50 4.06
N TRP A 303 52.57 17.35 3.46
CA TRP A 303 53.77 18.12 3.80
C TRP A 303 54.02 19.15 2.70
N VAL A 304 54.17 20.41 3.07
CA VAL A 304 54.47 21.51 2.15
C VAL A 304 55.94 21.88 2.29
N VAL A 305 56.66 21.93 1.17
CA VAL A 305 58.05 22.38 1.08
C VAL A 305 58.08 23.58 0.12
N PRO A 306 58.20 24.81 0.65
CA PRO A 306 58.38 26.02 -0.14
C PRO A 306 59.59 25.94 -1.09
N ALA A 307 59.55 26.71 -2.18
CA ALA A 307 60.59 26.65 -3.21
C ALA A 307 61.98 27.09 -2.72
N ASP A 308 62.04 27.99 -1.74
CA ASP A 308 63.25 28.50 -1.08
C ASP A 308 63.88 27.52 -0.09
N GLU A 309 63.13 26.52 0.37
CA GLU A 309 63.62 25.45 1.25
C GLU A 309 64.10 24.21 0.47
N LEU A 310 63.98 24.21 -0.86
CA LEU A 310 64.40 23.07 -1.69
C LEU A 310 65.93 22.99 -1.78
N PRO A 311 66.50 21.77 -1.64
CA PRO A 311 67.95 21.59 -1.75
C PRO A 311 68.45 21.79 -3.20
N PRO A 312 69.73 22.16 -3.36
CA PRO A 312 70.38 22.23 -4.67
C PRO A 312 70.40 20.84 -5.36
N ALA A 313 70.54 20.84 -6.69
CA ALA A 313 70.30 19.67 -7.54
C ALA A 313 71.13 18.43 -7.14
N ASP A 314 72.35 18.62 -6.66
CA ASP A 314 73.27 17.59 -6.18
C ASP A 314 72.79 16.87 -4.90
N ARG A 315 71.91 17.50 -4.11
CA ARG A 315 71.37 16.95 -2.84
C ARG A 315 69.90 16.54 -2.90
N ARG A 316 69.23 16.71 -4.05
CA ARG A 316 67.80 16.38 -4.21
C ARG A 316 67.51 14.89 -4.09
N GLU A 317 68.44 14.03 -4.51
CA GLU A 317 68.28 12.57 -4.41
C GLU A 317 68.18 12.13 -2.95
N GLU A 318 69.13 12.54 -2.10
CA GLU A 318 69.14 12.23 -0.67
C GLU A 318 67.89 12.80 0.02
N TRP A 319 67.57 14.06 -0.24
CA TRP A 319 66.38 14.72 0.32
C TRP A 319 65.08 14.01 -0.03
N LEU A 320 64.92 13.58 -1.29
CA LEU A 320 63.71 12.88 -1.70
C LEU A 320 63.56 11.55 -0.97
N TYR A 321 64.67 10.80 -0.80
CA TYR A 321 64.67 9.57 -0.02
C TYR A 321 64.37 9.80 1.47
N ASP A 322 64.90 10.86 2.07
CA ASP A 322 64.63 11.20 3.48
C ASP A 322 63.16 11.56 3.71
N ARG A 323 62.58 12.37 2.82
CA ARG A 323 61.15 12.69 2.82
C ARG A 323 60.28 11.46 2.57
N TRP A 324 60.73 10.54 1.71
CA TRP A 324 60.02 9.27 1.47
C TRP A 324 60.03 8.36 2.70
N ALA A 325 61.14 8.30 3.43
CA ALA A 325 61.25 7.55 4.69
C ALA A 325 60.38 8.15 5.81
N GLU A 326 60.23 9.47 5.86
CA GLU A 326 59.28 10.13 6.75
C GLU A 326 57.83 9.78 6.41
N LEU A 327 57.48 9.78 5.11
CA LEU A 327 56.15 9.37 4.65
C LEU A 327 55.86 7.90 5.01
N ASP A 328 56.84 7.01 4.87
CA ASP A 328 56.71 5.58 5.23
C ASP A 328 56.41 5.39 6.73
N ARG A 329 57.10 6.13 7.61
CA ARG A 329 56.84 6.11 9.06
C ARG A 329 55.46 6.64 9.43
N TRP A 330 54.98 7.68 8.75
CA TRP A 330 53.62 8.18 8.97
C TRP A 330 52.55 7.16 8.54
N VAL A 331 52.79 6.45 7.43
CA VAL A 331 51.90 5.38 6.97
C VAL A 331 51.82 4.27 8.02
N ASP A 332 52.94 3.85 8.58
CA ASP A 332 53.00 2.81 9.61
C ASP A 332 52.18 3.18 10.86
N GLY A 333 52.41 4.38 11.41
CA GLY A 333 51.67 4.88 12.57
C GLY A 333 50.16 5.00 12.32
N SER A 334 49.78 5.50 11.14
CA SER A 334 48.37 5.64 10.75
C SER A 334 47.64 4.31 10.65
N LEU A 335 48.30 3.26 10.15
CA LEU A 335 47.73 1.91 10.07
C LEU A 335 47.57 1.28 11.46
N ALA A 336 48.51 1.52 12.38
CA ALA A 336 48.42 1.05 13.75
C ALA A 336 47.25 1.69 14.53
N GLU A 337 47.05 3.00 14.40
CA GLU A 337 45.92 3.71 15.01
C GLU A 337 44.57 3.18 14.50
N GLN A 338 44.45 2.94 13.18
CA GLN A 338 43.22 2.40 12.59
C GLN A 338 42.87 1.02 13.13
N ALA A 339 43.87 0.15 13.34
CA ALA A 339 43.66 -1.17 13.93
C ALA A 339 43.15 -1.07 15.38
N ALA A 340 43.68 -0.13 16.18
CA ALA A 340 43.24 0.12 17.55
C ALA A 340 41.80 0.68 17.62
N GLU A 341 41.44 1.64 16.76
CA GLU A 341 40.09 2.19 16.66
C GLU A 341 39.04 1.12 16.29
N GLN A 342 39.38 0.20 15.38
CA GLN A 342 38.49 -0.89 14.98
C GLN A 342 38.25 -1.88 16.12
N ALA A 343 39.26 -2.19 16.93
CA ALA A 343 39.13 -3.04 18.11
C ALA A 343 38.23 -2.41 19.18
N ALA A 344 38.34 -1.09 19.40
CA ALA A 344 37.53 -0.36 20.37
C ALA A 344 36.04 -0.22 19.96
N GLN A 345 35.76 -0.09 18.66
CA GLN A 345 34.36 -0.03 18.18
C GLN A 345 33.61 -1.36 18.26
N ALA A 346 34.33 -2.49 18.29
CA ALA A 346 33.72 -3.82 18.42
C ALA A 346 33.13 -4.09 19.83
N THR A 347 33.55 -3.34 20.85
CA THR A 347 33.22 -3.60 22.26
C THR A 347 32.23 -2.60 22.90
N ALA A 348 31.87 -1.51 22.20
CA ALA A 348 31.01 -0.47 22.77
C ALA A 348 29.49 -0.80 22.71
N PRO A 349 28.73 -0.70 23.83
CA PRO A 349 27.28 -0.89 23.83
C PRO A 349 26.54 0.32 23.24
N PRO A 350 25.43 0.13 22.49
CA PRO A 350 24.72 1.24 21.85
C PRO A 350 23.90 2.08 22.84
N PRO A 351 23.74 3.40 22.57
CA PRO A 351 23.06 4.35 23.45
C PRO A 351 21.56 4.05 23.66
N THR A 352 21.03 4.51 24.80
CA THR A 352 19.71 4.15 25.37
C THR A 352 18.49 4.55 24.54
N LEU A 353 18.50 5.69 23.84
CA LEU A 353 17.41 6.13 22.95
C LEU A 353 17.23 5.21 21.72
N VAL A 354 18.30 4.56 21.26
CA VAL A 354 18.26 3.58 20.16
C VAL A 354 17.52 2.31 20.57
N ARG A 355 17.47 1.99 21.88
CA ARG A 355 16.81 0.76 22.38
C ARG A 355 15.29 0.84 22.32
N LEU A 356 14.69 2.03 22.53
CA LEU A 356 13.23 2.21 22.45
C LEU A 356 12.76 2.22 21.00
N ARG A 357 13.46 2.96 20.12
CA ARG A 357 13.22 2.96 18.66
C ARG A 357 13.42 1.57 18.05
N ARG A 358 14.44 0.80 18.46
CA ARG A 358 14.63 -0.60 18.03
C ARG A 358 13.55 -1.58 18.52
N ARG A 359 12.94 -1.33 19.68
CA ARG A 359 11.85 -2.17 20.20
C ARG A 359 10.53 -1.94 19.47
N MET A 360 10.25 -0.69 19.04
CA MET A 360 9.11 -0.40 18.17
C MET A 360 9.39 -0.76 16.70
N ALA A 361 10.66 -0.68 16.27
CA ALA A 361 11.16 -1.09 14.96
C ALA A 361 11.66 -2.54 14.92
N THR A 362 11.15 -3.44 15.78
CA THR A 362 11.38 -4.86 15.54
C THR A 362 10.78 -5.20 14.18
N LEU A 363 11.65 -5.66 13.27
CA LEU A 363 11.22 -6.09 11.94
C LEU A 363 10.09 -7.12 12.11
N PRO A 364 9.03 -7.04 11.29
CA PRO A 364 8.02 -8.08 11.21
C PRO A 364 8.68 -9.46 11.11
N THR A 365 8.08 -10.47 11.73
CA THR A 365 8.54 -11.84 11.51
C THR A 365 8.17 -12.29 10.09
N PHE A 366 8.90 -13.27 9.56
CA PHE A 366 8.58 -13.90 8.27
C PHE A 366 7.10 -14.28 8.18
N GLY A 367 6.57 -14.95 9.22
CA GLY A 367 5.17 -15.38 9.23
C GLY A 367 4.18 -14.21 9.24
N SER A 368 4.46 -13.11 9.95
CA SER A 368 3.61 -11.91 9.88
C SER A 368 3.55 -11.36 8.45
N MET A 369 4.67 -11.28 7.75
CA MET A 369 4.68 -10.73 6.39
C MET A 369 4.07 -11.67 5.37
N LEU A 370 4.29 -12.98 5.52
CA LEU A 370 3.66 -13.98 4.67
C LEU A 370 2.14 -13.98 4.83
N GLY A 371 1.65 -13.98 6.09
CA GLY A 371 0.22 -13.93 6.38
C GLY A 371 -0.42 -12.62 5.90
N ALA A 372 0.26 -11.48 6.10
CA ALA A 372 -0.22 -10.20 5.63
C ALA A 372 -0.33 -10.14 4.09
N LEU A 373 0.68 -10.65 3.38
CA LEU A 373 0.67 -10.73 1.91
C LEU A 373 -0.44 -11.66 1.40
N TYR A 374 -0.62 -12.80 2.04
CA TYR A 374 -1.66 -13.78 1.69
C TYR A 374 -3.07 -13.20 1.85
N CYS A 375 -3.39 -12.63 3.03
CA CYS A 375 -4.70 -12.04 3.27
C CYS A 375 -4.94 -10.79 2.43
N TRP A 376 -3.90 -9.98 2.17
CA TRP A 376 -4.00 -8.85 1.24
C TRP A 376 -4.33 -9.31 -0.17
N TRP A 377 -3.68 -10.35 -0.68
CA TRP A 377 -3.98 -10.89 -2.01
C TRP A 377 -5.42 -11.38 -2.13
N ILE A 378 -5.92 -12.13 -1.15
CA ILE A 378 -7.30 -12.63 -1.15
C ILE A 378 -8.30 -11.49 -1.06
N SER A 379 -8.01 -10.43 -0.31
CA SER A 379 -8.90 -9.28 -0.19
C SER A 379 -9.22 -8.57 -1.51
N LEU A 380 -8.38 -8.78 -2.54
CA LEU A 380 -8.55 -8.23 -3.88
C LEU A 380 -9.51 -9.04 -4.75
N TRP A 381 -9.84 -10.28 -4.37
CA TRP A 381 -10.78 -11.12 -5.11
C TRP A 381 -12.17 -10.47 -5.13
N PRO A 382 -12.99 -10.72 -6.17
CA PRO A 382 -14.38 -10.29 -6.18
C PRO A 382 -15.13 -10.81 -4.95
N SER A 383 -16.11 -10.02 -4.50
CA SER A 383 -17.07 -10.37 -3.44
C SER A 383 -18.49 -10.14 -3.97
N LEU A 384 -19.49 -9.84 -3.13
CA LEU A 384 -20.88 -9.71 -3.57
C LEU A 384 -21.11 -8.43 -4.38
N LEU A 385 -20.52 -7.32 -3.97
CA LEU A 385 -20.69 -6.02 -4.63
C LEU A 385 -19.38 -5.42 -5.16
N PRO A 386 -19.44 -4.65 -6.27
CA PRO A 386 -18.30 -3.85 -6.69
C PRO A 386 -17.89 -2.85 -5.61
N ARG A 387 -16.58 -2.70 -5.40
CA ARG A 387 -16.04 -1.83 -4.35
C ARG A 387 -15.43 -0.57 -4.92
N SER A 388 -15.63 0.55 -4.22
CA SER A 388 -14.87 1.77 -4.47
C SER A 388 -13.39 1.57 -4.07
N PRO A 389 -12.45 2.36 -4.61
CA PRO A 389 -11.04 2.26 -4.20
C PRO A 389 -10.84 2.52 -2.70
N LEU A 390 -11.69 3.33 -2.08
CA LEU A 390 -11.62 3.62 -0.64
C LEU A 390 -12.01 2.38 0.19
N ILE A 391 -13.15 1.77 -0.14
CA ILE A 391 -13.65 0.56 0.52
C ILE A 391 -12.68 -0.59 0.32
N GLN A 392 -12.20 -0.79 -0.92
CA GLN A 392 -11.19 -1.81 -1.19
C GLN A 392 -9.93 -1.60 -0.34
N GLY A 393 -9.44 -0.35 -0.25
CA GLY A 393 -8.27 -0.03 0.55
C GLY A 393 -8.46 -0.37 2.04
N ALA A 394 -9.66 -0.11 2.57
CA ALA A 394 -10.01 -0.43 3.95
C ALA A 394 -10.07 -1.95 4.20
N VAL A 395 -10.78 -2.68 3.34
CA VAL A 395 -10.87 -4.15 3.38
C VAL A 395 -9.47 -4.76 3.31
N SER A 396 -8.66 -4.33 2.34
CA SER A 396 -7.28 -4.81 2.17
C SER A 396 -6.39 -4.49 3.38
N ALA A 397 -6.55 -3.34 4.02
CA ALA A 397 -5.79 -3.00 5.23
C ALA A 397 -6.17 -3.86 6.45
N ILE A 398 -7.47 -4.10 6.66
CA ILE A 398 -7.98 -4.94 7.75
C ILE A 398 -7.52 -6.39 7.55
N SER A 399 -7.71 -6.95 6.35
CA SER A 399 -7.24 -8.29 6.01
C SER A 399 -5.72 -8.40 6.15
N PHE A 400 -4.95 -7.40 5.72
CA PHE A 400 -3.50 -7.35 5.92
C PHE A 400 -3.14 -7.40 7.42
N ALA A 401 -3.82 -6.62 8.27
CA ALA A 401 -3.56 -6.60 9.71
C ALA A 401 -3.91 -7.92 10.41
N ILE A 402 -5.02 -8.56 10.02
CA ILE A 402 -5.42 -9.89 10.50
C ILE A 402 -4.34 -10.91 10.11
N GLY A 403 -3.96 -10.97 8.83
CA GLY A 403 -2.90 -11.85 8.34
C GLY A 403 -1.55 -11.59 9.02
N PHE A 404 -1.23 -10.33 9.29
CA PHE A 404 -0.04 -9.92 10.03
C PHE A 404 -0.02 -10.49 11.45
N GLY A 405 -1.16 -10.41 12.15
CA GLY A 405 -1.34 -10.93 13.50
C GLY A 405 -1.24 -12.45 13.56
N LEU A 406 -2.07 -13.14 12.76
CA LEU A 406 -2.16 -14.59 12.71
C LEU A 406 -0.86 -15.23 12.25
N GLY A 407 -0.28 -14.74 11.16
CA GLY A 407 1.02 -15.21 10.67
C GLY A 407 2.13 -14.99 11.70
N GLY A 408 2.06 -13.90 12.47
CA GLY A 408 2.97 -13.64 13.58
C GLY A 408 2.80 -14.60 14.76
N ALA A 409 1.56 -15.03 15.06
CA ALA A 409 1.24 -16.00 16.09
C ALA A 409 1.70 -17.41 15.67
N LEU A 410 1.37 -17.83 14.46
CA LEU A 410 1.79 -19.11 13.89
C LEU A 410 3.32 -19.23 13.83
N HIS A 411 4.01 -18.16 13.43
CA HIS A 411 5.47 -18.12 13.45
C HIS A 411 6.05 -18.37 14.85
N ARG A 412 5.43 -17.81 15.90
CA ARG A 412 5.87 -18.03 17.28
C ARG A 412 5.58 -19.46 17.73
N LEU A 413 4.43 -20.02 17.36
CA LEU A 413 4.07 -21.40 17.67
C LEU A 413 5.07 -22.38 17.05
N ILE A 414 5.33 -22.29 15.75
CA ILE A 414 6.32 -23.11 15.04
C ILE A 414 7.69 -22.97 15.69
N ARG A 415 8.12 -21.74 16.00
CA ARG A 415 9.41 -21.51 16.67
C ARG A 415 9.46 -22.10 18.09
N SER A 416 8.34 -22.14 18.80
CA SER A 416 8.25 -22.78 20.12
C SER A 416 8.42 -24.28 20.02
N ILE A 417 7.73 -24.93 19.07
CA ILE A 417 7.82 -26.38 18.82
C ILE A 417 9.23 -26.80 18.35
N LEU A 418 9.85 -25.99 17.48
CA LEU A 418 11.24 -26.24 17.06
C LEU A 418 12.21 -26.17 18.25
N ARG A 419 11.99 -25.24 19.18
CA ARG A 419 12.80 -25.13 20.40
C ARG A 419 12.65 -26.34 21.33
N THR A 420 11.44 -26.88 21.49
CA THR A 420 11.22 -28.06 22.35
C THR A 420 11.82 -29.33 21.76
N THR A 421 11.90 -29.42 20.43
CA THR A 421 12.51 -30.54 19.70
C THR A 421 14.03 -30.40 19.51
N GLY A 422 14.66 -29.37 20.10
CA GLY A 422 16.10 -29.10 19.95
C GLY A 422 16.53 -28.64 18.55
N ARG A 423 15.60 -28.52 17.60
CA ARG A 423 15.87 -28.12 16.21
C ARG A 423 15.94 -26.60 16.11
N ARG A 424 17.00 -26.07 15.49
CA ARG A 424 17.11 -24.64 15.16
C ARG A 424 17.09 -24.49 13.65
N MET A 425 16.30 -23.53 13.15
CA MET A 425 16.40 -23.14 11.74
C MET A 425 17.81 -22.62 11.47
N PRO A 426 18.54 -23.18 10.50
CA PRO A 426 19.84 -22.64 10.10
C PRO A 426 19.66 -21.17 9.68
N PRO A 427 20.56 -20.24 10.07
CA PRO A 427 20.44 -18.84 9.71
C PRO A 427 20.29 -18.60 8.20
N ARG A 428 20.94 -19.42 7.37
CA ARG A 428 20.82 -19.37 5.90
C ARG A 428 19.39 -19.61 5.40
N VAL A 429 18.59 -20.43 6.10
CA VAL A 429 17.28 -20.91 5.61
C VAL A 429 16.17 -19.86 5.77
N ALA A 430 15.72 -19.49 6.96
CA ALA A 430 16.19 -18.25 7.56
C ALA A 430 16.06 -17.07 6.60
N ASP A 431 17.20 -16.75 6.02
CA ASP A 431 17.39 -15.63 5.15
C ASP A 431 16.90 -15.83 3.71
N ILE A 432 17.04 -17.05 3.17
CA ILE A 432 16.48 -17.42 1.86
C ILE A 432 14.97 -17.21 1.91
N ALA A 433 14.29 -17.70 2.95
CA ALA A 433 12.85 -17.54 3.12
C ALA A 433 12.46 -16.05 3.14
N ASN A 434 13.12 -15.23 3.96
CA ASN A 434 12.85 -13.78 4.00
C ASN A 434 13.03 -13.11 2.63
N THR A 435 14.00 -13.57 1.83
CA THR A 435 14.22 -12.97 0.52
C THR A 435 13.19 -13.43 -0.50
N VAL A 436 12.85 -14.72 -0.53
CA VAL A 436 11.73 -15.26 -1.32
C VAL A 436 10.46 -14.49 -1.00
N LEU A 437 10.21 -14.20 0.28
CA LEU A 437 9.06 -13.40 0.69
C LEU A 437 9.09 -11.96 0.16
N VAL A 438 10.26 -11.31 0.11
CA VAL A 438 10.38 -9.99 -0.52
C VAL A 438 10.09 -10.06 -2.02
N PHE A 439 10.59 -11.09 -2.72
CA PHE A 439 10.28 -11.29 -4.14
C PHE A 439 8.78 -11.52 -4.37
N LEU A 440 8.16 -12.41 -3.58
CA LEU A 440 6.71 -12.65 -3.63
C LEU A 440 5.94 -11.36 -3.33
N ALA A 441 6.35 -10.60 -2.32
CA ALA A 441 5.71 -9.34 -1.97
C ALA A 441 5.77 -8.33 -3.12
N VAL A 442 6.93 -8.16 -3.77
CA VAL A 442 7.05 -7.26 -4.94
C VAL A 442 6.24 -7.78 -6.11
N PHE A 443 6.30 -9.08 -6.40
CA PHE A 443 5.55 -9.71 -7.48
C PHE A 443 4.03 -9.48 -7.32
N PHE A 444 3.50 -9.79 -6.14
CA PHE A 444 2.07 -9.60 -5.85
C PHE A 444 1.69 -8.13 -5.71
N LEU A 445 2.59 -7.24 -5.26
CA LEU A 445 2.32 -5.79 -5.24
C LEU A 445 2.16 -5.21 -6.64
N VAL A 446 2.79 -5.80 -7.66
CA VAL A 446 2.60 -5.43 -9.08
C VAL A 446 1.39 -6.14 -9.69
N LEU A 447 1.24 -7.45 -9.44
CA LEU A 447 0.16 -8.25 -10.02
C LEU A 447 -1.22 -7.91 -9.43
N GLY A 448 -1.29 -7.64 -8.13
CA GLY A 448 -2.51 -7.38 -7.37
C GLY A 448 -3.34 -6.24 -7.95
N PRO A 449 -2.79 -5.03 -8.13
CA PRO A 449 -3.52 -3.92 -8.74
C PRO A 449 -4.06 -4.21 -10.14
N VAL A 450 -3.28 -4.91 -10.98
CA VAL A 450 -3.70 -5.28 -12.34
C VAL A 450 -4.90 -6.23 -12.28
N ARG A 451 -4.83 -7.26 -11.43
CA ARG A 451 -5.91 -8.23 -11.25
C ARG A 451 -7.14 -7.61 -10.61
N TRP A 452 -6.97 -6.77 -9.60
CA TRP A 452 -8.07 -6.08 -8.95
C TRP A 452 -8.86 -5.21 -9.93
N VAL A 453 -8.20 -4.41 -10.79
CA VAL A 453 -8.90 -3.61 -11.81
C VAL A 453 -9.65 -4.49 -12.80
N GLN A 454 -9.06 -5.62 -13.22
CA GLN A 454 -9.73 -6.56 -14.14
C GLN A 454 -11.00 -7.15 -13.51
N TRP A 455 -10.89 -7.69 -12.29
CA TRP A 455 -12.01 -8.26 -11.55
C TRP A 455 -13.09 -7.23 -11.24
N GLN A 456 -12.72 -6.01 -10.86
CA GLN A 456 -13.70 -4.94 -10.62
C GLN A 456 -14.41 -4.50 -11.90
N ARG A 457 -13.75 -4.51 -13.07
CA ARG A 457 -14.41 -4.20 -14.35
C ARG A 457 -15.40 -5.29 -14.76
N GLU A 458 -15.03 -6.55 -14.56
CA GLU A 458 -15.91 -7.70 -14.79
C GLU A 458 -17.16 -7.60 -13.90
N GLN A 459 -16.97 -7.47 -12.59
CA GLN A 459 -18.08 -7.39 -11.64
C GLN A 459 -18.99 -6.17 -11.89
N ARG A 460 -18.41 -4.99 -12.15
CA ARG A 460 -19.19 -3.79 -12.50
C ARG A 460 -20.03 -3.98 -13.76
N GLY A 461 -19.52 -4.71 -14.75
CA GLY A 461 -20.27 -5.03 -15.96
C GLY A 461 -21.49 -5.91 -15.70
N LEU A 462 -21.44 -6.79 -14.71
CA LEU A 462 -22.57 -7.68 -14.34
C LEU A 462 -23.71 -6.94 -13.64
N VAL A 463 -23.39 -5.86 -12.90
CA VAL A 463 -24.39 -5.06 -12.14
C VAL A 463 -24.69 -3.71 -12.79
N GLY A 464 -24.47 -3.58 -14.10
CA GLY A 464 -24.84 -2.39 -14.87
C GLY A 464 -24.02 -1.12 -14.59
N MET A 465 -22.86 -1.22 -13.93
CA MET A 465 -22.04 -0.06 -13.56
C MET A 465 -20.95 0.26 -14.61
N GLY A 466 -20.59 1.54 -14.71
CA GLY A 466 -19.49 2.00 -15.55
C GLY A 466 -18.11 1.45 -15.13
N PRO A 467 -17.17 1.25 -16.08
CA PRO A 467 -15.89 0.61 -15.82
C PRO A 467 -14.99 1.41 -14.87
N LEU A 468 -14.20 0.70 -14.06
CA LEU A 468 -13.26 1.33 -13.13
C LEU A 468 -12.00 1.86 -13.87
N SER A 469 -11.66 3.12 -13.60
CA SER A 469 -10.42 3.74 -14.06
C SER A 469 -9.19 3.07 -13.46
N ALA A 470 -8.12 2.92 -14.25
CA ALA A 470 -6.84 2.39 -13.75
C ALA A 470 -6.20 3.30 -12.69
N TRP A 471 -6.51 4.60 -12.72
CA TRP A 471 -6.04 5.56 -11.72
C TRP A 471 -6.58 5.29 -10.31
N SER A 472 -7.69 4.55 -10.20
CA SER A 472 -8.27 4.13 -8.91
C SER A 472 -7.34 3.22 -8.08
N VAL A 473 -6.29 2.66 -8.69
CA VAL A 473 -5.26 1.89 -7.98
C VAL A 473 -4.52 2.73 -6.95
N LEU A 474 -4.22 4.00 -7.25
CA LEU A 474 -3.43 4.86 -6.37
C LEU A 474 -4.11 5.10 -5.02
N PRO A 475 -5.38 5.58 -4.95
CA PRO A 475 -6.06 5.74 -3.67
C PRO A 475 -6.24 4.41 -2.93
N MET A 476 -6.52 3.31 -3.65
CA MET A 476 -6.65 1.98 -3.05
C MET A 476 -5.37 1.55 -2.32
N LEU A 477 -4.21 1.65 -2.98
CA LEU A 477 -2.92 1.28 -2.38
C LEU A 477 -2.51 2.23 -1.25
N LEU A 478 -2.77 3.53 -1.40
CA LEU A 478 -2.45 4.53 -0.39
C LEU A 478 -3.23 4.27 0.90
N ILE A 479 -4.55 4.08 0.80
CA ILE A 479 -5.41 3.79 1.95
C ILE A 479 -5.02 2.47 2.59
N THR A 480 -4.77 1.44 1.78
CA THR A 480 -4.28 0.16 2.29
C THR A 480 -3.01 0.36 3.13
N ALA A 481 -2.02 1.08 2.60
CA ALA A 481 -0.75 1.28 3.28
C ALA A 481 -0.88 2.10 4.57
N VAL A 482 -1.64 3.20 4.54
CA VAL A 482 -1.85 4.08 5.69
C VAL A 482 -2.62 3.35 6.78
N LEU A 483 -3.78 2.77 6.46
CA LEU A 483 -4.64 2.13 7.45
C LEU A 483 -4.00 0.86 8.01
N ALA A 484 -3.37 0.02 7.17
CA ALA A 484 -2.63 -1.15 7.66
C ALA A 484 -1.48 -0.73 8.58
N GLY A 485 -0.78 0.36 8.25
CA GLY A 485 0.25 0.95 9.10
C GLY A 485 -0.28 1.34 10.48
N VAL A 486 -1.41 2.05 10.52
CA VAL A 486 -2.09 2.44 11.77
C VAL A 486 -2.51 1.21 12.57
N LEU A 487 -3.20 0.25 11.96
CA LEU A 487 -3.68 -0.97 12.64
C LEU A 487 -2.52 -1.80 13.20
N VAL A 488 -1.42 -1.93 12.46
CA VAL A 488 -0.22 -2.65 12.92
C VAL A 488 0.46 -1.90 14.08
N VAL A 489 0.53 -0.57 14.03
CA VAL A 489 1.07 0.24 15.15
C VAL A 489 0.19 0.08 16.39
N LEU A 490 -1.13 0.19 16.25
CA LEU A 490 -2.07 0.00 17.34
C LEU A 490 -1.95 -1.40 17.96
N GLY A 491 -1.92 -2.45 17.13
CA GLY A 491 -1.70 -3.82 17.61
C GLY A 491 -0.36 -4.01 18.33
N ARG A 492 0.71 -3.31 17.91
CA ARG A 492 1.99 -3.31 18.62
C ARG A 492 1.92 -2.56 19.96
N LEU A 493 1.20 -1.45 20.02
CA LEU A 493 0.98 -0.68 21.26
C LEU A 493 0.21 -1.52 22.28
N ILE A 494 -0.88 -2.16 21.87
CA ILE A 494 -1.65 -3.10 22.70
C ILE A 494 -0.74 -4.21 23.20
N LYS A 495 -0.02 -4.88 22.30
CA LYS A 495 0.95 -5.94 22.67
C LYS A 495 1.95 -5.46 23.72
N HIS A 496 2.48 -4.25 23.58
CA HIS A 496 3.44 -3.69 24.53
C HIS A 496 2.81 -3.34 25.89
N ALA A 497 1.57 -2.84 25.89
CA ALA A 497 0.79 -2.63 27.11
C ALA A 497 0.57 -3.96 27.85
N VAL A 498 0.14 -5.01 27.14
CA VAL A 498 0.00 -6.37 27.68
C VAL A 498 1.31 -6.88 28.27
N TYR A 499 2.45 -6.71 27.59
CA TYR A 499 3.75 -7.11 28.15
C TYR A 499 4.18 -6.31 29.37
N ARG A 500 3.76 -5.04 29.50
CA ARG A 500 4.03 -4.24 30.70
C ARG A 500 3.18 -4.72 31.86
N LEU A 501 1.91 -5.01 31.62
CA LEU A 501 0.99 -5.58 32.60
C LEU A 501 1.49 -6.95 33.07
N ASP A 502 1.86 -7.84 32.16
CA ASP A 502 2.44 -9.16 32.52
C ASP A 502 3.73 -9.02 33.33
N ARG A 503 4.61 -8.09 32.99
CA ARG A 503 5.82 -7.86 33.79
C ARG A 503 5.52 -7.29 35.18
N ALA A 504 4.49 -6.48 35.32
CA ALA A 504 4.06 -5.95 36.62
C ALA A 504 3.41 -7.05 37.47
N ALA A 505 2.54 -7.86 36.86
CA ALA A 505 1.86 -8.99 37.50
C ALA A 505 2.84 -10.09 37.91
N ALA A 506 3.82 -10.43 37.07
CA ALA A 506 4.85 -11.43 37.35
C ALA A 506 5.81 -11.03 38.49
N ARG A 507 5.77 -9.79 38.99
CA ARG A 507 6.46 -9.40 40.23
C ARG A 507 5.72 -9.84 41.48
N ARG A 508 4.41 -10.09 41.38
CA ARG A 508 3.52 -10.43 42.51
C ARG A 508 2.95 -11.84 42.42
N LEU A 509 2.93 -12.46 41.24
CA LEU A 509 2.37 -13.78 40.99
C LEU A 509 3.40 -14.70 40.30
N PRO A 510 3.36 -16.03 40.55
CA PRO A 510 4.13 -17.00 39.79
C PRO A 510 3.84 -16.88 38.28
N ARG A 511 4.87 -17.05 37.44
CA ARG A 511 4.81 -16.79 35.98
C ARG A 511 3.74 -17.59 35.23
N ALA A 512 3.36 -18.76 35.74
CA ALA A 512 2.28 -19.57 35.18
C ALA A 512 0.91 -18.88 35.33
N TRP A 513 0.65 -18.31 36.52
CA TRP A 513 -0.60 -17.60 36.83
C TRP A 513 -0.63 -16.19 36.22
N SER A 514 0.51 -15.49 36.13
CA SER A 514 0.60 -14.15 35.51
C SER A 514 0.06 -14.12 34.09
N ARG A 515 0.38 -15.13 33.26
CA ARG A 515 -0.05 -15.18 31.86
C ARG A 515 -1.55 -15.40 31.71
N TRP A 516 -2.13 -16.25 32.55
CA TRP A 516 -3.58 -16.48 32.59
C TRP A 516 -4.32 -15.24 33.08
N VAL A 517 -3.90 -14.67 34.21
CA VAL A 517 -4.50 -13.45 34.77
C VAL A 517 -4.43 -12.29 33.78
N VAL A 518 -3.30 -12.06 33.13
CA VAL A 518 -3.15 -10.98 32.14
C VAL A 518 -3.95 -11.28 30.88
N GLY A 519 -3.96 -12.53 30.39
CA GLY A 519 -4.76 -12.94 29.24
C GLY A 519 -6.26 -12.72 29.47
N THR A 520 -6.77 -13.17 30.61
CA THR A 520 -8.16 -12.99 31.04
C THR A 520 -8.48 -11.52 31.29
N THR A 521 -7.59 -10.75 31.92
CA THR A 521 -7.78 -9.31 32.14
C THR A 521 -7.86 -8.56 30.81
N VAL A 522 -7.00 -8.89 29.85
CA VAL A 522 -7.03 -8.28 28.51
C VAL A 522 -8.32 -8.65 27.78
N LEU A 523 -8.74 -9.92 27.85
CA LEU A 523 -10.01 -10.35 27.29
C LEU A 523 -11.17 -9.56 27.91
N ILE A 524 -11.24 -9.48 29.23
CA ILE A 524 -12.28 -8.70 29.94
C ILE A 524 -12.21 -7.23 29.55
N VAL A 525 -11.04 -6.58 29.57
CA VAL A 525 -10.90 -5.16 29.21
C VAL A 525 -11.27 -4.90 27.75
N VAL A 526 -10.93 -5.82 26.83
CA VAL A 526 -11.31 -5.71 25.42
C VAL A 526 -12.81 -5.95 25.26
N SER A 527 -13.39 -6.96 25.90
CA SER A 527 -14.82 -7.25 25.86
C SER A 527 -15.64 -6.12 26.48
N VAL A 528 -15.26 -5.65 27.67
CA VAL A 528 -15.88 -4.51 28.36
C VAL A 528 -15.66 -3.23 27.56
N GLY A 529 -14.46 -3.00 27.02
CA GLY A 529 -14.18 -1.84 26.18
C GLY A 529 -14.96 -1.85 24.87
N LEU A 530 -15.14 -3.02 24.26
CA LEU A 530 -15.98 -3.21 23.08
C LEU A 530 -17.46 -2.99 23.44
N GLN A 531 -17.92 -3.51 24.58
CA GLN A 531 -19.27 -3.29 25.08
C GLN A 531 -19.52 -1.80 25.35
N PHE A 532 -18.64 -1.11 26.09
CA PHE A 532 -18.74 0.34 26.30
C PHE A 532 -18.67 1.13 24.99
N ALA A 533 -17.91 0.66 24.01
CA ALA A 533 -17.88 1.29 22.69
C ALA A 533 -19.20 1.07 21.94
N VAL A 534 -19.81 -0.11 22.04
CA VAL A 534 -21.16 -0.41 21.51
C VAL A 534 -22.20 0.43 22.23
N ASP A 535 -22.29 0.35 23.56
CA ASP A 535 -23.25 1.10 24.39
C ASP A 535 -23.10 2.61 24.21
N GLY A 536 -21.85 3.11 24.16
CA GLY A 536 -21.54 4.51 23.92
C GLY A 536 -21.85 4.95 22.50
N PHE A 537 -21.64 4.08 21.50
CA PHE A 537 -22.06 4.32 20.13
C PHE A 537 -23.59 4.32 20.02
N SER A 538 -24.29 3.36 20.62
CA SER A 538 -25.75 3.31 20.67
C SER A 538 -26.31 4.55 21.35
N SER A 539 -25.77 4.98 22.49
CA SER A 539 -26.20 6.21 23.17
C SER A 539 -25.95 7.48 22.34
N TRP A 540 -24.81 7.54 21.64
CA TRP A 540 -24.51 8.64 20.71
C TRP A 540 -25.44 8.61 19.48
N ALA A 541 -25.69 7.43 18.94
CA ALA A 541 -26.57 7.20 17.81
C ALA A 541 -28.01 7.59 18.18
N ASP A 542 -28.54 7.08 19.29
CA ASP A 542 -29.87 7.44 19.80
C ASP A 542 -30.01 8.95 19.99
N GLY A 543 -29.02 9.63 20.59
CA GLY A 543 -29.06 11.09 20.77
C GLY A 543 -29.00 11.89 19.47
N ASN A 544 -28.20 11.47 18.49
CA ASN A 544 -27.99 12.22 17.25
C ASN A 544 -29.04 11.88 16.17
N PHE A 545 -29.49 10.63 16.11
CA PHE A 545 -30.54 10.18 15.18
C PHE A 545 -31.94 10.50 15.71
N SER A 546 -32.19 10.55 17.03
CA SER A 546 -33.48 11.10 17.53
C SER A 546 -33.64 12.58 17.23
N ALA A 547 -32.53 13.34 17.16
CA ALA A 547 -32.56 14.73 16.72
C ALA A 547 -32.90 14.85 15.23
N PHE A 548 -32.37 13.95 14.39
CA PHE A 548 -32.73 13.85 12.98
C PHE A 548 -34.18 13.37 12.78
N ASP A 549 -34.64 12.44 13.60
CA ASP A 549 -36.02 11.92 13.59
C ASP A 549 -37.07 13.01 13.87
N GLY A 550 -36.71 14.07 14.58
CA GLY A 550 -37.58 15.24 14.77
C GLY A 550 -37.74 16.13 13.53
N THR A 551 -37.00 15.89 12.44
CA THR A 551 -37.04 16.69 11.21
C THR A 551 -38.02 16.12 10.17
N THR A 552 -38.18 16.79 9.04
CA THR A 552 -39.05 16.40 7.93
C THR A 552 -38.29 16.59 6.62
N ALA A 553 -38.44 15.71 5.64
CA ALA A 553 -37.76 15.87 4.35
C ALA A 553 -38.22 17.13 3.61
N ASP A 554 -37.31 17.73 2.83
CA ASP A 554 -37.62 18.92 2.04
C ASP A 554 -38.77 18.64 1.06
N GLY A 555 -39.83 19.47 1.14
CA GLY A 555 -41.02 19.34 0.31
C GLY A 555 -42.12 18.42 0.84
N VAL A 556 -41.91 17.79 2.01
CA VAL A 556 -42.96 17.03 2.70
C VAL A 556 -43.72 17.95 3.66
N GLU A 557 -45.03 18.04 3.47
CA GLU A 557 -45.94 18.83 4.31
C GLU A 557 -46.90 17.93 5.09
N GLN A 558 -47.53 18.49 6.13
CA GLN A 558 -48.54 17.77 6.91
C GLN A 558 -49.73 17.40 6.01
N PRO A 559 -50.20 16.14 6.02
CA PRO A 559 -51.35 15.71 5.24
C PRO A 559 -52.60 16.53 5.54
N THR A 560 -53.38 16.87 4.52
CA THR A 560 -54.67 17.55 4.66
C THR A 560 -55.86 16.59 4.63
N SER A 561 -55.64 15.33 4.27
CA SER A 561 -56.66 14.28 4.24
C SER A 561 -56.93 13.71 5.63
N PRO A 562 -58.19 13.54 6.05
CA PRO A 562 -58.52 12.87 7.32
C PRO A 562 -58.21 11.36 7.30
N LEU A 563 -57.96 10.78 6.12
CA LEU A 563 -57.68 9.36 5.92
C LEU A 563 -56.20 8.98 6.14
N ILE A 564 -55.37 9.97 6.49
CA ILE A 564 -53.93 9.80 6.63
C ILE A 564 -53.51 10.23 8.05
N SER A 565 -52.68 9.43 8.71
CA SER A 565 -52.17 9.76 10.05
C SER A 565 -51.41 11.09 10.07
N GLY A 566 -51.56 11.85 11.16
CA GLY A 566 -51.06 13.22 11.25
C GLY A 566 -51.89 14.25 10.51
N GLY A 567 -52.92 13.85 9.74
CA GLY A 567 -53.89 14.76 9.14
C GLY A 567 -54.99 15.22 10.10
N PRO A 568 -56.01 15.95 9.61
CA PRO A 568 -57.15 16.35 10.42
C PRO A 568 -57.83 15.15 11.10
N GLU A 569 -58.22 15.31 12.35
CA GLU A 569 -58.91 14.28 13.16
C GLU A 569 -58.09 13.01 13.47
N SER A 570 -56.80 12.96 13.09
CA SER A 570 -55.91 11.85 13.44
C SER A 570 -55.71 11.74 14.95
N LEU A 571 -55.67 10.51 15.46
CA LEU A 571 -55.33 10.22 16.87
C LEU A 571 -53.84 10.43 17.17
N VAL A 572 -53.02 10.62 16.12
CA VAL A 572 -51.58 10.79 16.21
C VAL A 572 -51.18 12.16 15.67
N ALA A 573 -50.41 12.92 16.43
CA ALA A 573 -49.87 14.19 15.95
C ALA A 573 -48.82 13.97 14.87
N PHE A 574 -48.84 14.79 13.80
CA PHE A 574 -47.84 14.72 12.71
C PHE A 574 -46.40 14.84 13.24
N ASP A 575 -46.19 15.66 14.27
CA ASP A 575 -44.87 15.85 14.88
C ASP A 575 -44.38 14.59 15.64
N ASP A 576 -45.27 13.70 16.05
CA ASP A 576 -44.91 12.49 16.79
C ASP A 576 -44.61 11.28 15.89
N LEU A 577 -44.86 11.39 14.58
CA LEU A 577 -44.66 10.31 13.59
C LEU A 577 -43.18 9.98 13.31
N GLY A 578 -42.26 10.86 13.71
CA GLY A 578 -40.83 10.74 13.36
C GLY A 578 -40.56 11.04 11.87
N TYR A 579 -39.28 11.06 11.49
CA TYR A 579 -38.86 11.53 10.16
C TYR A 579 -39.43 10.64 9.05
N GLU A 580 -39.30 9.31 9.20
CA GLU A 580 -39.78 8.37 8.18
C GLU A 580 -41.30 8.23 8.16
N GLY A 581 -41.96 8.34 9.32
CA GLY A 581 -43.41 8.36 9.39
C GLY A 581 -43.99 9.58 8.69
N ARG A 582 -43.42 10.77 8.90
CA ARG A 582 -43.82 12.01 8.20
C ARG A 582 -43.63 11.90 6.70
N ASN A 583 -42.50 11.36 6.25
CA ASN A 583 -42.25 11.14 4.82
C ASN A 583 -43.24 10.13 4.23
N PHE A 584 -43.52 9.03 4.94
CA PHE A 584 -44.50 8.04 4.51
C PHE A 584 -45.91 8.64 4.40
N VAL A 585 -46.38 9.42 5.37
CA VAL A 585 -47.74 9.98 5.29
C VAL A 585 -47.83 11.15 4.31
N GLY A 586 -46.81 12.01 4.24
CA GLY A 586 -46.81 13.21 3.41
C GLY A 586 -46.51 12.96 1.93
N THR A 587 -46.12 11.73 1.56
CA THR A 587 -45.93 11.31 0.16
C THR A 587 -47.02 10.32 -0.31
N ALA A 588 -48.21 10.38 0.30
CA ALA A 588 -49.37 9.65 -0.17
C ALA A 588 -49.71 10.02 -1.62
N SER A 589 -50.05 9.01 -2.44
CA SER A 589 -50.38 9.25 -3.85
C SER A 589 -51.66 10.08 -3.96
N ASP A 590 -51.63 11.13 -4.79
CA ASP A 590 -52.81 11.94 -5.09
C ASP A 590 -53.80 11.12 -5.92
N PRO A 591 -55.09 11.01 -5.52
CA PRO A 591 -56.13 10.36 -6.32
C PRO A 591 -56.23 10.87 -7.76
N ALA A 592 -55.98 12.16 -7.99
CA ALA A 592 -55.98 12.72 -9.34
C ALA A 592 -54.85 12.12 -10.20
N ASP A 593 -53.66 11.94 -9.63
CA ASP A 593 -52.52 11.33 -10.30
C ASP A 593 -52.73 9.82 -10.53
N ILE A 594 -53.31 9.12 -9.55
CA ILE A 594 -53.69 7.71 -9.70
C ILE A 594 -54.67 7.55 -10.86
N ALA A 595 -55.75 8.36 -10.88
CA ALA A 595 -56.76 8.31 -11.92
C ALA A 595 -56.17 8.63 -13.30
N ALA A 596 -55.30 9.63 -13.40
CA ALA A 596 -54.63 10.02 -14.64
C ALA A 596 -53.72 8.92 -15.18
N VAL A 597 -52.88 8.31 -14.33
CA VAL A 597 -51.95 7.24 -14.75
C VAL A 597 -52.69 5.95 -15.10
N ARG A 598 -53.74 5.61 -14.33
CA ARG A 598 -54.52 4.38 -14.54
C ARG A 598 -55.63 4.51 -15.58
N GLY A 599 -55.91 5.73 -16.05
CA GLY A 599 -57.03 5.99 -16.96
C GLY A 599 -58.40 5.71 -16.33
N LEU A 600 -58.54 5.97 -15.02
CA LEU A 600 -59.79 5.78 -14.28
C LEU A 600 -60.62 7.06 -14.30
N ASP A 601 -61.95 6.94 -14.28
CA ASP A 601 -62.86 8.10 -14.15
C ASP A 601 -62.67 8.81 -12.80
N ALA A 602 -62.41 8.03 -11.74
CA ALA A 602 -62.05 8.51 -10.41
C ALA A 602 -61.23 7.43 -9.67
N ALA A 603 -60.25 7.87 -8.89
CA ALA A 603 -59.54 7.02 -7.92
C ALA A 603 -59.97 7.37 -6.49
N MET A 604 -59.77 6.45 -5.56
CA MET A 604 -60.04 6.70 -4.14
C MET A 604 -58.83 7.35 -3.46
N PRO A 605 -59.04 8.15 -2.40
CA PRO A 605 -57.96 8.55 -1.51
C PRO A 605 -57.42 7.34 -0.73
N PRO A 606 -56.11 7.03 -0.84
CA PRO A 606 -55.49 5.93 -0.12
C PRO A 606 -55.44 6.21 1.39
N VAL A 607 -55.49 5.15 2.18
CA VAL A 607 -55.35 5.21 3.65
C VAL A 607 -53.91 4.86 4.02
N ARG A 608 -53.23 5.78 4.72
CA ARG A 608 -51.90 5.55 5.30
C ARG A 608 -51.96 5.78 6.80
N VAL A 609 -51.85 4.69 7.56
CA VAL A 609 -51.77 4.70 9.02
C VAL A 609 -50.33 4.53 9.45
N TYR A 610 -49.85 5.46 10.27
CA TYR A 610 -48.50 5.39 10.85
C TYR A 610 -48.51 5.84 12.30
N VAL A 611 -47.83 5.10 13.16
CA VAL A 611 -47.65 5.47 14.58
C VAL A 611 -46.15 5.57 14.88
N GLY A 612 -45.71 6.76 15.31
CA GLY A 612 -44.31 7.00 15.65
C GLY A 612 -43.96 6.58 17.08
N LEU A 613 -42.67 6.57 17.40
CA LEU A 613 -42.18 6.18 18.71
C LEU A 613 -42.68 7.08 19.85
N LYS A 614 -42.91 8.37 19.56
CA LYS A 614 -43.37 9.37 20.53
C LYS A 614 -44.87 9.37 20.75
N SER A 615 -45.63 8.70 19.87
CA SER A 615 -47.10 8.70 19.89
C SER A 615 -47.69 7.97 21.09
N ALA A 616 -46.99 6.99 21.67
CA ALA A 616 -47.38 6.34 22.92
C ALA A 616 -46.17 5.71 23.64
N GLY A 617 -46.30 5.47 24.96
CA GLY A 617 -45.20 5.10 25.85
C GLY A 617 -44.69 3.66 25.69
N SER A 618 -45.55 2.74 25.26
CA SER A 618 -45.21 1.32 25.08
C SER A 618 -45.55 0.80 23.69
N LEU A 619 -44.94 -0.34 23.32
CA LEU A 619 -45.23 -1.01 22.03
C LEU A 619 -46.72 -1.39 21.93
N ALA A 620 -47.30 -1.96 22.99
CA ALA A 620 -48.70 -2.34 23.03
C ALA A 620 -49.62 -1.13 22.79
N GLU A 621 -49.40 -0.02 23.49
CA GLU A 621 -50.20 1.20 23.30
C GLU A 621 -50.04 1.78 21.88
N ARG A 622 -48.84 1.70 21.27
CA ARG A 622 -48.63 2.14 19.89
C ARG A 622 -49.36 1.25 18.87
N VAL A 623 -49.38 -0.06 19.09
CA VAL A 623 -50.12 -1.01 18.25
C VAL A 623 -51.64 -0.80 18.40
N ASP A 624 -52.14 -0.62 19.63
CA ASP A 624 -53.54 -0.32 19.89
C ASP A 624 -53.97 0.99 19.23
N LEU A 625 -53.09 2.01 19.26
CA LEU A 625 -53.31 3.28 18.59
C LEU A 625 -53.35 3.12 17.06
N ALA A 626 -52.51 2.25 16.50
CA ALA A 626 -52.52 1.95 15.07
C ALA A 626 -53.84 1.28 14.64
N VAL A 627 -54.36 0.33 15.43
CA VAL A 627 -55.65 -0.30 15.17
C VAL A 627 -56.81 0.70 15.30
N GLN A 628 -56.80 1.56 16.31
CA GLN A 628 -57.82 2.62 16.45
C GLN A 628 -57.80 3.60 15.26
N GLU A 629 -56.63 3.94 14.76
CA GLU A 629 -56.47 4.81 13.60
C GLU A 629 -56.93 4.11 12.29
N LEU A 630 -56.73 2.79 12.17
CA LEU A 630 -57.31 1.97 11.09
C LEU A 630 -58.86 1.98 11.12
N GLU A 631 -59.46 1.82 12.29
CA GLU A 631 -60.93 1.92 12.46
C GLU A 631 -61.43 3.30 12.05
N ARG A 632 -60.77 4.36 12.54
CA ARG A 632 -61.17 5.76 12.29
C ARG A 632 -61.16 6.10 10.80
N THR A 633 -60.17 5.59 10.06
CA THR A 633 -59.97 5.87 8.64
C THR A 633 -60.80 4.99 7.71
N GLY A 634 -61.61 4.06 8.25
CA GLY A 634 -62.36 3.10 7.45
C GLY A 634 -61.45 2.12 6.70
N ALA A 635 -60.27 1.83 7.23
CA ALA A 635 -59.27 0.99 6.56
C ALA A 635 -59.78 -0.44 6.29
N PHE A 636 -60.65 -0.96 7.16
CA PHE A 636 -61.28 -2.27 7.01
C PHE A 636 -62.37 -2.32 5.94
N GLU A 637 -62.77 -1.18 5.37
CA GLU A 637 -63.75 -1.12 4.27
C GLU A 637 -63.08 -1.10 2.88
N ARG A 638 -61.74 -1.05 2.84
CA ARG A 638 -60.96 -1.03 1.61
C ARG A 638 -60.89 -2.40 0.95
N SER A 639 -60.53 -2.45 -0.32
CA SER A 639 -60.28 -3.74 -0.98
C SER A 639 -59.03 -4.44 -0.46
N VAL A 640 -57.98 -3.68 -0.11
CA VAL A 640 -56.70 -4.23 0.35
C VAL A 640 -56.20 -3.54 1.61
N LEU A 641 -55.79 -4.34 2.60
CA LEU A 641 -55.13 -3.90 3.83
C LEU A 641 -53.74 -4.54 3.96
N VAL A 642 -52.70 -3.71 4.02
CA VAL A 642 -51.31 -4.17 4.15
C VAL A 642 -50.74 -3.81 5.51
N VAL A 643 -50.30 -4.84 6.23
CA VAL A 643 -49.52 -4.70 7.44
C VAL A 643 -48.04 -4.64 7.07
N VAL A 644 -47.44 -3.48 7.28
CA VAL A 644 -46.03 -3.23 6.97
C VAL A 644 -45.21 -3.17 8.24
N THR A 645 -44.31 -4.13 8.39
CA THR A 645 -43.24 -4.01 9.38
C THR A 645 -42.12 -3.16 8.78
N PRO A 646 -41.81 -1.99 9.37
CA PRO A 646 -40.87 -1.07 8.76
C PRO A 646 -39.41 -1.46 9.00
N THR A 647 -38.49 -0.81 8.30
CA THR A 647 -37.05 -1.04 8.43
C THR A 647 -36.39 0.01 9.33
N GLY A 648 -35.57 -0.42 10.30
CA GLY A 648 -34.68 0.44 11.11
C GLY A 648 -35.41 1.59 11.81
N THR A 649 -35.20 2.81 11.32
CA THR A 649 -35.79 4.08 11.79
C THR A 649 -37.31 4.16 11.65
N GLY A 650 -37.96 3.14 11.10
CA GLY A 650 -39.38 3.17 10.78
C GLY A 650 -39.68 3.41 9.29
N TRP A 651 -38.68 3.19 8.42
CA TRP A 651 -38.82 3.41 6.98
C TRP A 651 -39.77 2.38 6.33
N VAL A 652 -40.69 2.89 5.52
CA VAL A 652 -41.56 2.11 4.63
C VAL A 652 -41.19 2.45 3.20
N ASN A 653 -40.98 1.45 2.35
CA ASN A 653 -40.57 1.69 0.97
C ASN A 653 -41.68 2.47 0.21
N PRO A 654 -41.41 3.72 -0.23
CA PRO A 654 -42.42 4.55 -0.88
C PRO A 654 -42.83 3.98 -2.23
N ASN A 655 -41.92 3.30 -2.96
CA ASN A 655 -42.27 2.68 -4.23
C ASN A 655 -43.17 1.47 -4.01
N ALA A 656 -42.95 0.67 -2.95
CA ALA A 656 -43.83 -0.44 -2.63
C ALA A 656 -45.25 0.04 -2.28
N ALA A 657 -45.37 1.09 -1.47
CA ALA A 657 -46.65 1.69 -1.11
C ALA A 657 -47.36 2.31 -2.33
N ARG A 658 -46.65 3.14 -3.11
CA ARG A 658 -47.20 3.78 -4.32
C ARG A 658 -47.64 2.74 -5.33
N THR A 659 -46.83 1.74 -5.63
CA THR A 659 -47.21 0.74 -6.63
C THR A 659 -48.53 0.07 -6.27
N LEU A 660 -48.74 -0.29 -5.00
CA LEU A 660 -50.00 -0.88 -4.56
C LEU A 660 -51.18 0.10 -4.69
N GLU A 661 -51.00 1.36 -4.29
CA GLU A 661 -52.02 2.40 -4.43
C GLU A 661 -52.43 2.60 -5.89
N TYR A 662 -51.49 2.64 -6.82
CA TYR A 662 -51.80 2.76 -8.24
C TYR A 662 -52.44 1.48 -8.80
N MET A 663 -51.99 0.29 -8.38
CA MET A 663 -52.58 -0.98 -8.82
C MET A 663 -54.06 -1.08 -8.46
N TRP A 664 -54.43 -0.68 -7.25
CA TRP A 664 -55.79 -0.79 -6.72
C TRP A 664 -56.61 0.50 -6.83
N GLY A 665 -56.15 1.48 -7.62
CA GLY A 665 -56.90 2.73 -7.84
C GLY A 665 -57.12 3.56 -6.56
N GLY A 666 -56.20 3.46 -5.61
CA GLY A 666 -56.23 4.11 -4.30
C GLY A 666 -57.18 3.46 -3.28
N ASP A 667 -57.80 2.32 -3.62
CA ASP A 667 -58.61 1.53 -2.69
C ASP A 667 -57.74 0.62 -1.81
N THR A 668 -56.84 1.26 -1.05
CA THR A 668 -55.84 0.59 -0.22
C THR A 668 -55.78 1.20 1.17
N ALA A 669 -55.41 0.36 2.13
CA ALA A 669 -54.98 0.77 3.46
C ALA A 669 -53.62 0.16 3.78
N ILE A 670 -52.69 0.99 4.27
CA ILE A 670 -51.34 0.57 4.66
C ILE A 670 -51.10 1.02 6.09
N VAL A 671 -50.70 0.10 6.97
CA VAL A 671 -50.37 0.39 8.37
C VAL A 671 -48.92 0.06 8.71
N SER A 672 -48.27 0.94 9.47
CA SER A 672 -46.95 0.68 10.03
C SER A 672 -46.74 1.38 11.37
N VAL A 673 -45.78 0.90 12.17
CA VAL A 673 -45.45 1.45 13.50
C VAL A 673 -43.94 1.51 13.66
N GLN A 674 -43.42 2.64 14.13
CA GLN A 674 -42.00 2.84 14.38
C GLN A 674 -41.53 2.09 15.65
N TYR A 675 -40.34 1.49 15.62
CA TYR A 675 -39.75 0.78 16.78
C TYR A 675 -38.34 1.25 17.18
N SER A 676 -37.59 1.94 16.32
CA SER A 676 -36.22 2.37 16.64
C SER A 676 -35.85 3.71 15.99
N TYR A 677 -34.84 4.38 16.53
CA TYR A 677 -34.16 5.53 15.92
C TYR A 677 -32.91 5.13 15.12
N LEU A 678 -32.52 3.84 15.13
CA LEU A 678 -31.28 3.37 14.53
C LEU A 678 -31.44 3.10 13.02
N PRO A 679 -30.50 3.58 12.17
CA PRO A 679 -30.46 3.21 10.76
C PRO A 679 -30.42 1.68 10.55
N SER A 680 -31.01 1.21 9.45
CA SER A 680 -31.29 -0.21 9.19
C SER A 680 -30.08 -1.16 9.31
N TRP A 681 -28.92 -0.80 8.76
CA TRP A 681 -27.70 -1.64 8.84
C TRP A 681 -27.11 -1.68 10.26
N VAL A 682 -27.31 -0.64 11.06
CA VAL A 682 -26.90 -0.59 12.47
C VAL A 682 -27.85 -1.44 13.32
N ALA A 683 -29.16 -1.27 13.12
CA ALA A 683 -30.18 -2.05 13.79
C ALA A 683 -30.03 -3.56 13.48
N PHE A 684 -29.71 -3.93 12.23
CA PHE A 684 -29.43 -5.33 11.88
C PHE A 684 -28.28 -5.98 12.70
N LEU A 685 -27.26 -5.18 13.05
CA LEU A 685 -26.11 -5.64 13.84
C LEU A 685 -26.37 -5.63 15.35
N LEU A 686 -27.15 -4.66 15.84
CA LEU A 686 -27.26 -4.35 17.28
C LEU A 686 -28.63 -4.65 17.89
N ASP A 687 -29.71 -4.66 17.11
CA ASP A 687 -31.11 -4.79 17.55
C ASP A 687 -31.77 -6.03 16.92
N THR A 688 -31.67 -7.15 17.62
CA THR A 688 -32.18 -8.46 17.15
C THR A 688 -33.54 -8.83 17.71
N GLU A 689 -34.11 -8.02 18.62
CA GLU A 689 -35.32 -8.36 19.36
C GLU A 689 -36.51 -7.46 19.02
N SER A 690 -36.26 -6.17 18.78
CA SER A 690 -37.36 -5.21 18.57
C SER A 690 -38.16 -5.44 17.28
N PRO A 691 -37.54 -5.75 16.10
CA PRO A 691 -38.30 -5.97 14.88
C PRO A 691 -39.27 -7.17 14.97
N PRO A 692 -38.85 -8.37 15.45
CA PRO A 692 -39.78 -9.50 15.67
C PRO A 692 -40.92 -9.19 16.63
N GLN A 693 -40.63 -8.51 17.75
CA GLN A 693 -41.65 -8.15 18.74
C GLN A 693 -42.70 -7.21 18.15
N LEU A 694 -42.27 -6.19 17.40
CA LEU A 694 -43.19 -5.29 16.71
C LEU A 694 -44.01 -6.04 15.67
N GLY A 695 -43.36 -6.78 14.76
CA GLY A 695 -44.05 -7.43 13.65
C GLY A 695 -45.12 -8.40 14.12
N ALA A 696 -44.79 -9.24 15.12
CA ALA A 696 -45.75 -10.14 15.74
C ALA A 696 -46.90 -9.40 16.43
N ALA A 697 -46.61 -8.36 17.22
CA ALA A 697 -47.65 -7.60 17.93
C ALA A 697 -48.58 -6.84 16.98
N LEU A 698 -48.03 -6.12 15.99
CA LEU A 698 -48.80 -5.35 15.03
C LEU A 698 -49.66 -6.26 14.15
N PHE A 699 -49.07 -7.33 13.59
CA PHE A 699 -49.82 -8.25 12.75
C PHE A 699 -50.93 -8.94 13.53
N ALA A 700 -50.66 -9.45 14.74
CA ALA A 700 -51.68 -10.10 15.56
C ALA A 700 -52.86 -9.17 15.88
N ALA A 701 -52.60 -7.92 16.27
CA ALA A 701 -53.65 -6.97 16.61
C ALA A 701 -54.50 -6.56 15.39
N VAL A 702 -53.86 -6.35 14.23
CA VAL A 702 -54.58 -6.05 12.98
C VAL A 702 -55.37 -7.26 12.50
N HIS A 703 -54.79 -8.46 12.56
CA HIS A 703 -55.48 -9.70 12.20
C HIS A 703 -56.68 -9.99 13.11
N GLU A 704 -56.59 -9.70 14.41
CA GLU A 704 -57.72 -9.81 15.35
C GLU A 704 -58.87 -8.87 14.96
N ALA A 705 -58.57 -7.59 14.70
CA ALA A 705 -59.55 -6.60 14.27
C ALA A 705 -60.15 -6.93 12.90
N TRP A 706 -59.35 -7.48 11.99
CA TRP A 706 -59.76 -7.97 10.68
C TRP A 706 -60.67 -9.20 10.78
N ALA A 707 -60.31 -10.20 11.59
CA ALA A 707 -61.06 -11.42 11.78
C ALA A 707 -62.42 -11.19 12.45
N ALA A 708 -62.54 -10.13 13.25
CA ALA A 708 -63.81 -9.69 13.84
C ALA A 708 -64.83 -9.20 12.79
N ARG A 709 -64.41 -8.90 11.55
CA ARG A 709 -65.30 -8.50 10.46
C ARG A 709 -66.01 -9.71 9.84
N PRO A 710 -67.25 -9.54 9.31
CA PRO A 710 -67.92 -10.59 8.54
C PRO A 710 -67.07 -11.03 7.34
N GLU A 711 -67.02 -12.33 7.05
CA GLU A 711 -66.14 -12.93 6.02
C GLU A 711 -66.24 -12.24 4.65
N GLY A 712 -67.44 -11.85 4.21
CA GLY A 712 -67.65 -11.16 2.93
C GLY A 712 -67.36 -9.65 2.93
N GLN A 713 -66.92 -9.07 4.05
CA GLN A 713 -66.57 -7.65 4.20
C GLN A 713 -65.10 -7.45 4.56
N ARG A 714 -64.31 -8.53 4.61
CA ARG A 714 -62.90 -8.47 4.95
C ARG A 714 -62.09 -7.95 3.77
N PRO A 715 -61.21 -6.95 3.95
CA PRO A 715 -60.24 -6.58 2.93
C PRO A 715 -59.28 -7.75 2.70
N THR A 716 -58.67 -7.83 1.52
CA THR A 716 -57.52 -8.71 1.30
C THR A 716 -56.39 -8.31 2.24
N LEU A 717 -55.99 -9.19 3.16
CA LEU A 717 -54.99 -8.93 4.18
C LEU A 717 -53.61 -9.42 3.74
N ILE A 718 -52.63 -8.52 3.77
CA ILE A 718 -51.29 -8.78 3.24
C ILE A 718 -50.22 -8.44 4.28
N ALA A 719 -49.23 -9.32 4.43
CA ALA A 719 -48.01 -9.02 5.16
C ALA A 719 -46.92 -8.51 4.21
N TYR A 720 -46.28 -7.40 4.55
CA TYR A 720 -45.14 -6.86 3.80
C TYR A 720 -44.00 -6.45 4.74
N GLY A 721 -42.78 -6.69 4.29
CA GLY A 721 -41.59 -6.20 4.97
C GLY A 721 -40.37 -6.20 4.06
N GLU A 722 -39.55 -5.16 4.20
CA GLU A 722 -38.28 -5.04 3.49
C GLU A 722 -37.12 -5.05 4.46
N SER A 723 -36.03 -5.76 4.14
CA SER A 723 -34.82 -5.80 4.96
C SER A 723 -35.11 -6.27 6.38
N LEU A 724 -34.72 -5.51 7.40
CA LEU A 724 -35.07 -5.77 8.80
C LEU A 724 -36.60 -5.79 9.06
N GLY A 725 -37.39 -5.13 8.22
CA GLY A 725 -38.84 -5.20 8.24
C GLY A 725 -39.37 -6.59 7.86
N SER A 726 -38.74 -7.26 6.89
CA SER A 726 -39.07 -8.65 6.57
C SER A 726 -38.79 -9.59 7.75
N PHE A 727 -37.68 -9.37 8.48
CA PHE A 727 -37.35 -10.17 9.65
C PHE A 727 -38.45 -10.07 10.71
N GLY A 728 -38.93 -8.86 10.97
CA GLY A 728 -40.02 -8.65 11.92
C GLY A 728 -41.38 -9.14 11.40
N GLY A 729 -41.72 -8.87 10.14
CA GLY A 729 -42.99 -9.30 9.55
C GLY A 729 -43.14 -10.82 9.43
N GLU A 730 -42.04 -11.52 9.13
CA GLU A 730 -42.02 -12.98 9.03
C GLU A 730 -42.08 -13.65 10.41
N ALA A 731 -41.52 -13.01 11.44
CA ALA A 731 -41.55 -13.53 12.81
C ALA A 731 -42.96 -13.65 13.40
N ALA A 732 -43.95 -12.94 12.83
CA ALA A 732 -45.36 -13.11 13.19
C ALA A 732 -45.91 -14.52 12.89
N PHE A 733 -45.21 -15.29 12.05
CA PHE A 733 -45.63 -16.60 11.57
C PHE A 733 -44.64 -17.73 11.90
N ASP A 734 -43.66 -17.49 12.79
CA ASP A 734 -42.67 -18.50 13.15
C ASP A 734 -43.28 -19.59 14.06
N GLU A 735 -43.56 -20.76 13.48
CA GLU A 735 -44.13 -21.93 14.17
C GLU A 735 -43.07 -23.04 14.42
N GLY A 736 -41.78 -22.70 14.30
CA GLY A 736 -40.67 -23.60 14.60
C GLY A 736 -40.29 -24.61 13.52
N SER A 737 -41.15 -24.85 12.51
CA SER A 737 -40.77 -25.53 11.26
C SER A 737 -41.15 -24.70 10.03
N LEU A 738 -40.44 -24.92 8.92
CA LEU A 738 -40.67 -24.20 7.66
C LEU A 738 -42.10 -24.42 7.15
N GLU A 739 -42.56 -25.67 7.11
CA GLU A 739 -43.88 -26.03 6.62
C GLU A 739 -45.00 -25.47 7.51
N ALA A 740 -44.84 -25.51 8.83
CA ALA A 740 -45.81 -24.96 9.77
C ALA A 740 -45.87 -23.43 9.66
N SER A 741 -44.73 -22.77 9.50
CA SER A 741 -44.68 -21.31 9.39
C SER A 741 -45.29 -20.82 8.07
N VAL A 742 -45.05 -21.54 6.97
CA VAL A 742 -45.71 -21.28 5.69
C VAL A 742 -47.22 -21.50 5.80
N ALA A 743 -47.65 -22.58 6.45
CA ALA A 743 -49.07 -22.81 6.71
C ALA A 743 -49.71 -21.70 7.57
N ALA A 744 -48.97 -21.15 8.54
CA ALA A 744 -49.41 -20.04 9.36
C ALA A 744 -49.59 -18.75 8.54
N ILE A 745 -48.69 -18.44 7.60
CA ILE A 745 -48.88 -17.32 6.67
C ILE A 745 -50.14 -17.52 5.84
N VAL A 746 -50.28 -18.70 5.22
CA VAL A 746 -51.41 -19.03 4.33
C VAL A 746 -52.75 -19.06 5.07
N ALA A 747 -52.75 -19.37 6.37
CA ALA A 747 -53.97 -19.38 7.18
C ALA A 747 -54.40 -17.99 7.66
N GLN A 748 -53.50 -17.02 7.72
CA GLN A 748 -53.72 -15.69 8.32
C GLN A 748 -53.64 -14.53 7.32
N CYS A 749 -53.09 -14.75 6.12
CA CYS A 749 -52.94 -13.74 5.07
C CYS A 749 -53.47 -14.26 3.73
N ASP A 750 -53.97 -13.34 2.92
CA ASP A 750 -54.31 -13.59 1.51
C ASP A 750 -53.07 -13.49 0.59
N GLY A 751 -51.97 -12.89 1.09
CA GLY A 751 -50.67 -12.89 0.45
C GLY A 751 -49.56 -12.32 1.34
N ALA A 752 -48.30 -12.59 0.99
CA ALA A 752 -47.16 -11.99 1.66
C ALA A 752 -46.01 -11.68 0.70
N LEU A 753 -45.38 -10.52 0.87
CA LEU A 753 -44.23 -10.08 0.10
C LEU A 753 -43.09 -9.65 1.01
N PHE A 754 -41.99 -10.41 0.99
CA PHE A 754 -40.79 -10.14 1.78
C PHE A 754 -39.61 -9.82 0.87
N VAL A 755 -39.08 -8.61 1.00
CA VAL A 755 -38.06 -8.06 0.09
C VAL A 755 -36.73 -7.89 0.81
N GLY A 756 -35.63 -8.35 0.21
CA GLY A 756 -34.30 -8.31 0.80
C GLY A 756 -34.24 -8.95 2.19
N PRO A 757 -34.74 -10.19 2.36
CA PRO A 757 -34.78 -10.85 3.66
C PRO A 757 -33.40 -10.96 4.27
N THR A 758 -33.32 -10.94 5.60
CA THR A 758 -32.04 -11.07 6.31
C THR A 758 -31.72 -12.55 6.55
N ALA A 759 -30.44 -12.90 6.73
CA ALA A 759 -30.07 -14.28 7.10
C ALA A 759 -30.67 -14.75 8.44
N LYS A 760 -31.17 -13.83 9.28
CA LYS A 760 -31.79 -14.11 10.58
C LYS A 760 -33.30 -14.37 10.50
N ASN A 761 -33.92 -14.10 9.35
CA ASN A 761 -35.33 -14.42 9.10
C ASN A 761 -35.60 -15.91 9.41
N PRO A 762 -36.62 -16.24 10.22
CA PRO A 762 -36.86 -17.61 10.69
C PRO A 762 -37.17 -18.59 9.53
N ILE A 763 -38.15 -18.26 8.69
CA ILE A 763 -38.64 -18.96 7.50
C ILE A 763 -37.65 -18.83 6.34
N TYR A 764 -37.22 -17.62 5.94
CA TYR A 764 -36.26 -17.48 4.83
C TYR A 764 -34.91 -18.16 5.16
N GLY A 765 -34.41 -17.97 6.39
CA GLY A 765 -33.20 -18.63 6.85
C GLY A 765 -33.33 -20.16 6.87
N ALA A 766 -34.49 -20.70 7.29
CA ALA A 766 -34.77 -22.14 7.21
C ALA A 766 -34.84 -22.62 5.76
N MET A 767 -35.52 -21.88 4.88
CA MET A 767 -35.62 -22.18 3.45
C MET A 767 -34.23 -22.28 2.80
N VAL A 768 -33.29 -21.41 3.16
CA VAL A 768 -31.91 -21.48 2.65
C VAL A 768 -31.12 -22.61 3.31
N ARG A 769 -31.18 -22.75 4.64
CA ARG A 769 -30.35 -23.73 5.39
C ARG A 769 -30.75 -25.18 5.10
N ASP A 770 -32.04 -25.46 5.08
CA ASP A 770 -32.60 -26.82 5.07
C ASP A 770 -33.05 -27.25 3.68
N ARG A 771 -32.73 -26.45 2.64
CA ARG A 771 -33.12 -26.69 1.25
C ARG A 771 -32.81 -28.13 0.78
N PRO A 772 -33.77 -28.82 0.15
CA PRO A 772 -33.53 -30.16 -0.40
C PRO A 772 -32.68 -30.11 -1.68
N ALA A 773 -32.79 -29.03 -2.47
CA ALA A 773 -32.04 -28.85 -3.72
C ALA A 773 -31.72 -27.37 -3.99
N GLY A 774 -30.86 -27.14 -4.99
CA GLY A 774 -30.45 -25.82 -5.44
C GLY A 774 -29.30 -25.18 -4.65
N PRO A 775 -28.65 -24.15 -5.21
CA PRO A 775 -27.64 -23.37 -4.50
C PRO A 775 -28.27 -22.50 -3.41
N SER A 776 -27.47 -21.98 -2.48
CA SER A 776 -27.98 -21.15 -1.37
C SER A 776 -28.72 -19.89 -1.82
N TRP A 777 -28.34 -19.35 -2.97
CA TRP A 777 -28.94 -18.15 -3.56
C TRP A 777 -30.23 -18.45 -4.34
N ALA A 778 -30.51 -19.70 -4.69
CA ALA A 778 -31.76 -20.15 -5.33
C ALA A 778 -32.20 -21.50 -4.73
N PRO A 779 -32.63 -21.51 -3.45
CA PRO A 779 -33.08 -22.74 -2.80
C PRO A 779 -34.35 -23.26 -3.49
N GLN A 780 -34.41 -24.57 -3.72
CA GLN A 780 -35.56 -25.22 -4.35
C GLN A 780 -36.32 -26.06 -3.34
N TRP A 781 -37.64 -25.83 -3.25
CA TRP A 781 -38.57 -26.55 -2.38
C TRP A 781 -39.81 -26.98 -3.18
N PRO A 782 -39.77 -28.15 -3.84
CA PRO A 782 -40.88 -28.60 -4.69
C PRO A 782 -42.21 -28.75 -3.93
N ASP A 783 -42.15 -29.10 -2.64
CA ASP A 783 -43.33 -29.36 -1.82
C ASP A 783 -43.98 -28.07 -1.25
N LEU A 784 -43.29 -26.92 -1.33
CA LEU A 784 -43.82 -25.62 -0.90
C LEU A 784 -44.56 -24.93 -2.05
N THR A 785 -45.81 -25.32 -2.29
CA THR A 785 -46.63 -24.84 -3.42
C THR A 785 -47.02 -23.37 -3.35
N HIS A 786 -47.06 -22.78 -2.15
CA HIS A 786 -47.45 -21.38 -1.90
C HIS A 786 -46.28 -20.38 -1.88
N VAL A 787 -45.03 -20.85 -1.77
CA VAL A 787 -43.86 -19.99 -1.57
C VAL A 787 -42.99 -19.99 -2.82
N ARG A 788 -42.55 -18.81 -3.25
CA ARG A 788 -41.56 -18.64 -4.32
C ARG A 788 -40.47 -17.68 -3.87
N LEU A 789 -39.25 -17.91 -4.36
CA LEU A 789 -38.13 -16.99 -4.22
C LEU A 789 -37.68 -16.55 -5.61
N ALA A 790 -37.59 -15.25 -5.83
CA ALA A 790 -37.09 -14.67 -7.07
C ALA A 790 -35.82 -13.85 -6.81
N ASN A 791 -34.85 -13.99 -7.72
CA ASN A 791 -33.53 -13.35 -7.60
C ASN A 791 -33.36 -12.09 -8.46
N ASN A 792 -34.35 -11.77 -9.29
CA ASN A 792 -34.41 -10.58 -10.14
C ASN A 792 -35.82 -10.50 -10.75
N LYS A 793 -36.11 -9.39 -11.43
CA LYS A 793 -37.39 -9.16 -12.12
C LYS A 793 -37.82 -10.29 -13.06
N ALA A 794 -36.89 -10.88 -13.81
CA ALA A 794 -37.21 -11.94 -14.78
C ALA A 794 -37.52 -13.30 -14.11
N GLY A 795 -37.05 -13.51 -12.88
CA GLY A 795 -37.33 -14.70 -12.08
C GLY A 795 -38.64 -14.63 -11.30
N ILE A 796 -39.35 -13.50 -11.32
CA ILE A 796 -40.68 -13.39 -10.69
C ILE A 796 -41.67 -14.18 -11.54
N PRO A 797 -42.30 -15.24 -11.00
CA PRO A 797 -43.21 -16.08 -11.76
C PRO A 797 -44.39 -15.27 -12.32
N VAL A 798 -44.75 -15.54 -13.57
CA VAL A 798 -46.05 -15.20 -14.12
C VAL A 798 -46.98 -16.36 -13.76
N ASP A 799 -48.24 -16.09 -13.42
CA ASP A 799 -49.21 -17.12 -13.05
C ASP A 799 -49.35 -18.18 -14.15
N ASP A 800 -48.73 -19.34 -13.92
CA ASP A 800 -48.71 -20.49 -14.82
C ASP A 800 -49.64 -21.62 -14.35
N GLY A 801 -50.36 -21.40 -13.23
CA GLY A 801 -51.27 -22.36 -12.61
C GLY A 801 -50.64 -23.26 -11.53
N ASP A 802 -49.31 -23.25 -11.38
CA ASP A 802 -48.60 -24.12 -10.42
C ASP A 802 -48.34 -23.44 -9.05
N TRP A 803 -48.61 -22.14 -8.93
CA TRP A 803 -48.43 -21.38 -7.69
C TRP A 803 -49.76 -21.19 -6.95
N ALA A 804 -49.95 -21.96 -5.89
CA ALA A 804 -51.16 -21.96 -5.08
C ALA A 804 -51.38 -20.61 -4.37
N SER A 805 -52.65 -20.18 -4.29
CA SER A 805 -53.07 -18.99 -3.53
C SER A 805 -53.57 -19.41 -2.15
N PRO A 806 -53.35 -18.62 -1.07
CA PRO A 806 -52.54 -17.40 -0.91
C PRO A 806 -51.07 -17.51 -1.36
N ARG A 807 -50.52 -16.44 -1.93
CA ARG A 807 -49.17 -16.40 -2.51
C ARG A 807 -48.16 -15.73 -1.58
N VAL A 808 -46.99 -16.35 -1.41
CA VAL A 808 -45.86 -15.83 -0.62
C VAL A 808 -44.63 -15.67 -1.52
N LEU A 809 -44.13 -14.45 -1.66
CA LEU A 809 -42.97 -14.16 -2.49
C LEU A 809 -41.81 -13.57 -1.66
N TYR A 810 -40.65 -14.19 -1.81
CA TYR A 810 -39.38 -13.63 -1.34
C TYR A 810 -38.60 -13.06 -2.52
N LEU A 811 -38.15 -11.80 -2.42
CA LEU A 811 -37.21 -11.20 -3.36
C LEU A 811 -35.83 -11.10 -2.70
N HIS A 812 -34.82 -11.77 -3.23
CA HIS A 812 -33.45 -11.66 -2.74
C HIS A 812 -32.45 -11.65 -3.89
N HIS A 813 -31.74 -10.55 -4.06
CA HIS A 813 -30.65 -10.49 -5.04
C HIS A 813 -29.44 -11.28 -4.53
N PRO A 814 -28.81 -12.16 -5.33
CA PRO A 814 -27.63 -12.89 -4.87
C PRO A 814 -26.44 -12.00 -4.51
N SER A 815 -26.36 -10.80 -5.09
CA SER A 815 -25.41 -9.73 -4.74
C SER A 815 -25.76 -8.96 -3.45
N ASP A 816 -26.90 -9.23 -2.81
CA ASP A 816 -27.31 -8.60 -1.56
C ASP A 816 -26.76 -9.34 -0.34
N ALA A 817 -25.76 -8.71 0.29
CA ALA A 817 -25.10 -9.23 1.49
C ALA A 817 -26.02 -9.29 2.73
N ILE A 818 -27.16 -8.58 2.77
CA ILE A 818 -28.07 -8.59 3.93
C ILE A 818 -28.68 -9.99 4.14
N GLY A 819 -29.04 -10.66 3.04
CA GLY A 819 -29.61 -12.00 3.08
C GLY A 819 -28.62 -13.12 3.33
N THR A 820 -27.32 -12.87 3.24
CA THR A 820 -26.29 -13.90 3.44
C THR A 820 -25.45 -13.67 4.69
N TRP A 821 -25.26 -12.42 5.13
CA TRP A 821 -24.32 -12.08 6.20
C TRP A 821 -24.78 -12.61 7.56
N GLN A 822 -23.89 -13.34 8.23
CA GLN A 822 -24.07 -13.80 9.61
C GLN A 822 -22.70 -14.01 10.28
N PRO A 823 -22.59 -13.95 11.62
CA PRO A 823 -21.34 -14.17 12.33
C PRO A 823 -20.67 -15.52 12.00
N ALA A 824 -21.47 -16.54 11.68
CA ALA A 824 -20.97 -17.85 11.25
C ALA A 824 -20.12 -17.77 9.97
N ASN A 825 -20.35 -16.78 9.11
CA ASN A 825 -19.59 -16.57 7.87
C ASN A 825 -18.12 -16.20 8.10
N LEU A 826 -17.72 -15.96 9.35
CA LEU A 826 -16.32 -15.87 9.74
C LEU A 826 -15.55 -17.16 9.42
N LEU A 827 -16.21 -18.32 9.57
CA LEU A 827 -15.61 -19.65 9.47
C LEU A 827 -16.41 -20.63 8.59
N ARG A 828 -17.65 -20.30 8.21
CA ARG A 828 -18.51 -21.12 7.37
C ARG A 828 -18.79 -20.41 6.04
N ASP A 829 -18.73 -21.14 4.93
CA ASP A 829 -19.09 -20.60 3.63
C ASP A 829 -20.61 -20.34 3.58
N PRO A 830 -21.07 -19.10 3.31
CA PRO A 830 -22.48 -18.78 3.10
C PRO A 830 -23.06 -19.42 1.82
N GLY A 831 -22.23 -19.91 0.91
CA GLY A 831 -22.64 -20.69 -0.26
C GLY A 831 -23.06 -19.88 -1.47
N TRP A 832 -22.85 -18.55 -1.48
CA TRP A 832 -23.15 -17.71 -2.65
C TRP A 832 -22.16 -17.95 -3.82
N GLY A 833 -21.01 -18.58 -3.56
CA GLY A 833 -20.05 -19.03 -4.58
C GLY A 833 -20.33 -20.45 -5.11
N ALA A 834 -21.53 -20.99 -4.89
CA ALA A 834 -21.93 -22.31 -5.38
C ALA A 834 -21.92 -22.39 -6.93
N ASP A 835 -21.81 -23.60 -7.47
CA ASP A 835 -21.87 -23.86 -8.93
C ASP A 835 -23.28 -24.37 -9.30
N PRO A 836 -24.01 -23.71 -10.22
CA PRO A 836 -23.61 -22.52 -10.98
C PRO A 836 -23.57 -21.23 -10.14
N PRO A 837 -22.63 -20.30 -10.41
CA PRO A 837 -22.63 -19.00 -9.77
C PRO A 837 -23.85 -18.18 -10.23
N PRO A 838 -24.38 -17.28 -9.39
CA PRO A 838 -25.49 -16.44 -9.77
C PRO A 838 -25.07 -15.45 -10.87
N ALA A 839 -26.05 -14.98 -11.66
CA ALA A 839 -25.80 -14.20 -12.88
C ALA A 839 -25.15 -12.82 -12.63
N ASP A 840 -25.31 -12.29 -11.42
CA ASP A 840 -24.80 -11.01 -10.94
C ASP A 840 -23.40 -11.11 -10.31
N LEU A 841 -22.82 -12.32 -10.17
CA LEU A 841 -21.48 -12.53 -9.61
C LEU A 841 -20.48 -13.10 -10.64
N PRO A 842 -19.21 -12.64 -10.62
CA PRO A 842 -18.16 -13.24 -11.43
C PRO A 842 -17.93 -14.72 -11.10
N ARG A 843 -17.51 -15.52 -12.09
CA ARG A 843 -17.17 -16.95 -11.86
C ARG A 843 -15.95 -17.14 -10.95
N THR A 844 -15.13 -16.10 -10.78
CA THR A 844 -13.95 -16.14 -9.89
C THR A 844 -14.27 -15.75 -8.45
N THR A 845 -15.53 -15.47 -8.12
CA THR A 845 -15.94 -15.11 -6.76
C THR A 845 -15.82 -16.34 -5.88
N ALA A 846 -15.10 -16.22 -4.76
CA ALA A 846 -14.86 -17.32 -3.85
C ALA A 846 -14.80 -16.80 -2.41
N TRP A 847 -15.44 -17.52 -1.50
CA TRP A 847 -15.37 -17.20 -0.08
C TRP A 847 -14.06 -17.72 0.55
N ASN A 848 -13.49 -16.94 1.46
CA ASN A 848 -12.33 -17.34 2.25
C ASN A 848 -12.60 -17.04 3.73
N PRO A 849 -12.25 -17.94 4.67
CA PRO A 849 -12.41 -17.66 6.09
C PRO A 849 -11.73 -16.35 6.50
N LEU A 850 -12.36 -15.59 7.40
CA LEU A 850 -11.93 -14.27 7.86
C LEU A 850 -11.94 -13.16 6.79
N VAL A 851 -11.29 -13.35 5.64
CA VAL A 851 -11.19 -12.31 4.59
C VAL A 851 -12.53 -12.12 3.89
N GLY A 852 -13.22 -13.21 3.56
CA GLY A 852 -14.57 -13.18 2.98
C GLY A 852 -15.57 -12.53 3.94
N PHE A 853 -15.48 -12.79 5.24
CA PHE A 853 -16.32 -12.11 6.24
C PHE A 853 -16.07 -10.60 6.30
N VAL A 854 -14.80 -10.16 6.23
CA VAL A 854 -14.49 -8.73 6.15
C VAL A 854 -15.05 -8.13 4.86
N GLN A 855 -14.91 -8.81 3.72
CA GLN A 855 -15.47 -8.35 2.45
C GLN A 855 -17.00 -8.22 2.54
N GLU A 856 -17.69 -9.27 2.98
CA GLU A 856 -19.15 -9.31 3.12
C GLU A 856 -19.66 -8.26 4.10
N SER A 857 -18.91 -7.96 5.18
CA SER A 857 -19.28 -6.89 6.12
C SER A 857 -19.23 -5.49 5.49
N PHE A 858 -18.30 -5.25 4.55
CA PHE A 858 -18.27 -4.00 3.80
C PHE A 858 -19.29 -3.98 2.66
N ASP A 859 -19.59 -5.13 2.07
CA ASP A 859 -20.65 -5.27 1.07
C ASP A 859 -22.02 -4.98 1.71
N LEU A 860 -22.26 -5.47 2.94
CA LEU A 860 -23.42 -5.15 3.78
C LEU A 860 -23.59 -3.63 3.97
N MET A 861 -22.52 -2.94 4.33
CA MET A 861 -22.53 -1.47 4.52
C MET A 861 -22.76 -0.70 3.21
N ASN A 862 -22.58 -1.33 2.06
CA ASN A 862 -22.57 -0.72 0.74
C ASN A 862 -23.70 -1.26 -0.16
N GLY A 863 -24.76 -1.83 0.45
CA GLY A 863 -25.85 -2.55 -0.23
C GLY A 863 -26.54 -1.78 -1.36
N PHE A 864 -26.63 -0.44 -1.25
CA PHE A 864 -27.30 0.44 -2.23
C PHE A 864 -26.36 1.02 -3.31
N SER A 865 -25.12 0.53 -3.41
CA SER A 865 -24.13 1.13 -4.31
C SER A 865 -24.18 0.62 -5.76
N ALA A 866 -24.92 -0.45 -6.01
CA ALA A 866 -25.12 -1.01 -7.34
C ALA A 866 -26.24 -0.26 -8.11
N SER A 867 -26.42 -0.61 -9.38
CA SER A 867 -27.58 -0.13 -10.15
C SER A 867 -28.87 -0.77 -9.63
N PRO A 868 -30.04 -0.14 -9.79
CA PRO A 868 -31.33 -0.74 -9.42
C PRO A 868 -31.51 -2.14 -10.02
N GLY A 869 -32.04 -3.09 -9.23
CA GLY A 869 -32.15 -4.51 -9.57
C GLY A 869 -30.94 -5.37 -9.14
N TYR A 870 -30.01 -4.80 -8.38
CA TYR A 870 -28.85 -5.49 -7.82
C TYR A 870 -28.55 -4.98 -6.40
N GLY A 871 -27.82 -5.78 -5.62
CA GLY A 871 -27.59 -5.45 -4.20
C GLY A 871 -28.91 -5.28 -3.45
N HIS A 872 -28.96 -4.34 -2.50
CA HIS A 872 -30.15 -4.08 -1.70
C HIS A 872 -31.08 -3.01 -2.32
N ASP A 873 -31.18 -2.96 -3.65
CA ASP A 873 -32.05 -2.04 -4.37
C ASP A 873 -33.03 -2.80 -5.27
N TYR A 874 -34.26 -2.97 -4.78
CA TYR A 874 -35.32 -3.80 -5.38
C TYR A 874 -36.36 -2.99 -6.18
N ARG A 875 -36.09 -1.71 -6.48
CA ARG A 875 -37.09 -0.80 -7.02
C ARG A 875 -37.69 -1.26 -8.35
N ASN A 876 -36.91 -1.94 -9.19
CA ASN A 876 -37.34 -2.41 -10.51
C ASN A 876 -38.29 -3.62 -10.44
N GLU A 877 -38.27 -4.35 -9.33
CA GLU A 877 -38.97 -5.61 -9.10
C GLU A 877 -40.34 -5.41 -8.46
N LEU A 878 -40.52 -4.36 -7.66
CA LEU A 878 -41.69 -4.17 -6.78
C LEU A 878 -43.03 -4.23 -7.52
N THR A 879 -43.14 -3.61 -8.69
CA THR A 879 -44.38 -3.60 -9.47
C THR A 879 -44.80 -4.99 -9.92
N ARG A 880 -43.84 -5.76 -10.43
CA ARG A 880 -44.08 -7.14 -10.87
C ARG A 880 -44.31 -8.08 -9.68
N ALA A 881 -43.61 -7.84 -8.57
CA ALA A 881 -43.78 -8.62 -7.35
C ALA A 881 -45.17 -8.45 -6.73
N TRP A 882 -45.67 -7.22 -6.67
CA TRP A 882 -47.04 -6.97 -6.22
C TRP A 882 -48.08 -7.59 -7.14
N ALA A 883 -47.94 -7.44 -8.46
CA ALA A 883 -48.83 -8.06 -9.43
C ALA A 883 -48.82 -9.59 -9.36
N ALA A 884 -47.69 -10.19 -8.96
CA ALA A 884 -47.58 -11.63 -8.82
C ALA A 884 -48.25 -12.15 -7.53
N VAL A 885 -48.14 -11.43 -6.41
CA VAL A 885 -48.67 -11.83 -5.10
C VAL A 885 -50.16 -11.52 -4.97
N VAL A 886 -50.59 -10.30 -5.34
CA VAL A 886 -51.95 -9.81 -5.12
C VAL A 886 -52.44 -8.94 -6.30
N PRO A 887 -52.63 -9.53 -7.48
CA PRO A 887 -53.16 -8.81 -8.64
C PRO A 887 -54.60 -8.35 -8.37
N PRO A 888 -54.96 -7.10 -8.71
CA PRO A 888 -56.35 -6.69 -8.81
C PRO A 888 -57.15 -7.58 -9.78
N PRO A 889 -58.47 -7.75 -9.59
CA PRO A 889 -59.29 -8.50 -10.54
C PRO A 889 -59.14 -7.98 -11.98
N GLY A 890 -58.73 -8.87 -12.90
CA GLY A 890 -58.52 -8.52 -14.31
C GLY A 890 -57.20 -7.82 -14.63
N TRP A 891 -56.28 -7.70 -13.67
CA TRP A 891 -54.95 -7.13 -13.88
C TRP A 891 -54.09 -8.01 -14.80
N THR A 892 -53.43 -7.39 -15.78
CA THR A 892 -52.60 -8.10 -16.77
C THR A 892 -51.12 -7.74 -16.67
N ASP A 893 -50.27 -8.54 -17.30
CA ASP A 893 -48.84 -8.23 -17.43
C ASP A 893 -48.61 -6.89 -18.16
N ALA A 894 -49.47 -6.55 -19.13
CA ALA A 894 -49.40 -5.27 -19.84
C ALA A 894 -49.68 -4.08 -18.90
N ASP A 895 -50.62 -4.23 -17.96
CA ASP A 895 -50.87 -3.22 -16.92
C ASP A 895 -49.67 -3.04 -15.99
N THR A 896 -49.01 -4.15 -15.66
CA THR A 896 -47.78 -4.15 -14.84
C THR A 896 -46.65 -3.39 -15.53
N ASP A 897 -46.41 -3.67 -16.81
CA ASP A 897 -45.36 -3.00 -17.60
C ASP A 897 -45.67 -1.52 -17.81
N ALA A 898 -46.94 -1.16 -18.06
CA ALA A 898 -47.37 0.22 -18.20
C ALA A 898 -47.20 1.02 -16.90
N LEU A 899 -47.58 0.43 -15.76
CA LEU A 899 -47.40 1.07 -14.46
C LEU A 899 -45.93 1.24 -14.11
N ASN A 900 -45.09 0.23 -14.38
CA ASN A 900 -43.66 0.33 -14.14
C ASN A 900 -43.01 1.47 -14.95
N ALA A 901 -43.43 1.64 -16.20
CA ALA A 901 -42.97 2.75 -17.05
C ALA A 901 -43.46 4.11 -16.53
N ALA A 902 -44.70 4.21 -16.03
CA ALA A 902 -45.29 5.45 -15.53
C ALA A 902 -44.69 5.93 -14.20
N LEU A 903 -44.26 5.00 -13.34
CA LEU A 903 -43.62 5.33 -12.06
C LEU A 903 -42.11 5.61 -12.20
N GLU A 904 -41.56 5.58 -13.42
CA GLU A 904 -40.12 5.70 -13.71
C GLU A 904 -39.25 4.72 -12.87
N LEU A 905 -39.78 3.51 -12.63
CA LEU A 905 -39.14 2.45 -11.82
C LEU A 905 -38.27 1.51 -12.65
#